data_AF-A0A2A7UDQ5-F1
#
_entry.id   AF-A0A2A7UDQ5-F1
#
_cell.length_a   1.000
_cell.length_b   1.000
_cell.length_c   1.000
_cell.angle_alpha   90.00
_cell.angle_beta   90.00
_cell.angle_gamma   90.00
#
_symmetry.space_group_name_H-M   'P 1'
#
loop_
_entity.id
_entity.type
_entity.pdbx_description
1 polymer ?
#
loop_
_entity_poly.entity_id
_entity_poly.type
_entity_poly.pdbx_seq_one_letter_code
_entity_poly.pdbx_strand_id
1 'polypeptide(L)'
;MTLPPNQFPGMPETSFDWVRNTLGWTTSSDQPITSEPLSRTDGEMGAVYRLRCGDNSLIYKTTPTGDGHWQNLTREGDLLGREIASYQTLAACGPIARTIAPRCYRSIRHGDGTGAIALEDLGDGVSAAEMADGLSYRQAHAAVTTLATLHSLTAVTGTPTCPHPWLLTAGSPALITAITVGLDDLPEALSGLGLARPGSAPAAQRGDRDRVRQASLDAHRSTVTAVCHGDVCPANIIFTATTGLTQPTTARLVDWQFAMWGNPLTDLALLLTTSLTPRARRAWHEQLLRHYHHVLTLRAEVSYSWSACLADYERARPFAALVALASAAAYISEMTPADRARFADRIAIALDDTTPTARQPSPQRRSRIYLVGDAPRRVEVAVIGAGMFGAAAGKYLSEAGADTLVIGPREPDDHRAGDQHSFAAHYDQARICRRLGWDPVWGELDARSLDRFREIESASGMRFFTDSGSLVLLAGSIRQRTDAIAAQCRDQAIAVQRLDETALAARFPMLGLPPLEQGVEGLYEHSRAGHLNPRRLVSAQLALAQNHGARILRAAVRAVGRADRRWRLRLDDDHGRREVIAEKVLVAAGAFTNHNNLLPGTEQLAMQAYAEPNLLMRVDHAQRTALAGLPPVVTVDPADTGDANTSIYLVPPLLYPDGHAWLRIEPGMQPCVQPLDSALEMTSWYAGQTLTRAQATMLTFMATMMVPTLAPVATRHAACIIEKTPTRYPYIGHLAHDSFTVAVGGNGHGARGSDEIGRLAAHMVLGKPWDSPIDQDTFTPITGATAVPCLKPPFGLC
;
A
#
# COMPACT_ATOMS: atom_id res chain seq x y z
N MET A 1 -32.37 -0.66 -36.60
CA MET A 1 -33.73 -0.17 -36.30
C MET A 1 -33.65 0.55 -34.97
N THR A 2 -33.60 1.89 -34.99
CA THR A 2 -33.56 2.74 -33.79
C THR A 2 -34.99 2.88 -33.28
N LEU A 3 -35.27 2.33 -32.09
CA LEU A 3 -36.56 2.51 -31.42
C LEU A 3 -36.71 3.97 -30.98
N PRO A 4 -37.90 4.57 -31.09
CA PRO A 4 -38.11 5.97 -30.72
C PRO A 4 -37.94 6.17 -29.20
N PRO A 5 -37.36 7.30 -28.77
CA PRO A 5 -37.30 7.67 -27.36
C PRO A 5 -38.69 8.17 -26.98
N ASN A 6 -39.50 7.34 -26.32
CA ASN A 6 -40.50 7.77 -25.32
C ASN A 6 -41.38 6.58 -24.89
N GLN A 7 -41.57 6.50 -23.57
CA GLN A 7 -42.44 5.60 -22.81
C GLN A 7 -41.91 4.16 -22.66
N PHE A 8 -41.74 3.75 -21.39
CA PHE A 8 -41.67 2.32 -21.03
C PHE A 8 -42.78 1.59 -21.78
N PRO A 9 -42.48 0.54 -22.56
CA PRO A 9 -43.52 -0.28 -23.18
C PRO A 9 -44.46 -0.81 -22.09
N GLY A 10 -45.68 -0.27 -22.02
CA GLY A 10 -46.74 -0.76 -21.13
C GLY A 10 -46.87 -0.11 -19.75
N MET A 11 -46.19 0.99 -19.42
CA MET A 11 -46.44 1.72 -18.16
C MET A 11 -47.05 3.12 -18.37
N PRO A 12 -48.28 3.39 -17.90
CA PRO A 12 -48.90 4.71 -17.99
C PRO A 12 -48.17 5.75 -17.11
N GLU A 13 -48.30 7.03 -17.43
CA GLU A 13 -47.67 8.15 -16.69
C GLU A 13 -48.00 8.13 -15.18
N THR A 14 -49.20 7.67 -14.82
CA THR A 14 -49.64 7.46 -13.42
C THR A 14 -48.73 6.52 -12.63
N SER A 15 -47.99 5.62 -13.29
CA SER A 15 -47.02 4.73 -12.65
C SER A 15 -45.83 5.48 -12.01
N PHE A 16 -45.62 6.75 -12.39
CA PHE A 16 -44.55 7.60 -11.88
C PHE A 16 -45.03 8.71 -10.93
N ASP A 17 -46.29 8.71 -10.49
CA ASP A 17 -46.82 9.71 -9.55
C ASP A 17 -46.03 9.79 -8.24
N TRP A 18 -45.44 8.68 -7.82
CA TRP A 18 -44.58 8.64 -6.65
C TRP A 18 -43.27 9.43 -6.81
N VAL A 19 -42.77 9.59 -8.04
CA VAL A 19 -41.57 10.39 -8.29
C VAL A 19 -41.84 11.83 -7.87
N ARG A 20 -43.02 12.37 -8.22
CA ARG A 20 -43.49 13.67 -7.71
C ARG A 20 -43.68 13.65 -6.20
N ASN A 21 -44.46 12.68 -5.70
CA ASN A 21 -44.91 12.68 -4.30
C ASN A 21 -43.79 12.38 -3.29
N THR A 22 -42.78 11.62 -3.68
CA THR A 22 -41.69 11.14 -2.80
C THR A 22 -40.38 11.87 -3.05
N LEU A 23 -40.06 12.23 -4.30
CA LEU A 23 -38.81 12.90 -4.65
C LEU A 23 -38.98 14.41 -4.92
N GLY A 24 -40.22 14.90 -5.01
CA GLY A 24 -40.51 16.31 -5.22
C GLY A 24 -40.17 16.82 -6.62
N TRP A 25 -40.01 15.92 -7.60
CA TRP A 25 -39.68 16.32 -8.97
C TRP A 25 -40.86 17.05 -9.61
N THR A 26 -40.59 18.19 -10.26
CA THR A 26 -41.61 18.94 -10.99
C THR A 26 -41.77 18.32 -12.38
N THR A 27 -42.86 17.60 -12.63
CA THR A 27 -43.19 17.04 -13.96
C THR A 27 -44.26 17.91 -14.61
N SER A 28 -43.95 18.55 -15.74
CA SER A 28 -44.90 19.28 -16.58
C SER A 28 -44.97 18.66 -17.98
N SER A 29 -45.94 19.06 -18.81
CA SER A 29 -45.99 18.68 -20.23
C SER A 29 -44.68 18.99 -20.98
N ASP A 30 -43.93 19.98 -20.50
CA ASP A 30 -42.72 20.51 -21.12
C ASP A 30 -41.43 19.88 -20.53
N GLN A 31 -41.56 19.08 -19.46
CA GLN A 31 -40.49 18.28 -18.85
C GLN A 31 -40.99 16.86 -18.55
N PRO A 32 -41.26 16.04 -19.59
CA PRO A 32 -41.72 14.66 -19.40
C PRO A 32 -40.61 13.79 -18.81
N ILE A 33 -41.01 12.74 -18.07
CA ILE A 33 -40.07 11.69 -17.66
C ILE A 33 -39.67 10.92 -18.91
N THR A 34 -38.37 10.89 -19.17
CA THR A 34 -37.76 10.13 -20.27
C THR A 34 -36.94 8.97 -19.70
N SER A 35 -36.79 7.90 -20.47
CA SER A 35 -36.01 6.72 -20.08
C SER A 35 -34.93 6.44 -21.11
N GLU A 36 -33.72 6.17 -20.63
CA GLU A 36 -32.57 5.76 -21.41
C GLU A 36 -32.13 4.36 -20.94
N PRO A 37 -32.07 3.34 -21.82
CA PRO A 37 -31.55 2.03 -21.43
C PRO A 37 -30.05 2.13 -21.15
N LEU A 38 -29.62 1.67 -19.98
CA LEU A 38 -28.20 1.59 -19.60
C LEU A 38 -27.60 0.21 -19.93
N SER A 39 -28.45 -0.83 -20.00
CA SER A 39 -28.09 -2.15 -20.52
C SER A 39 -28.39 -2.22 -22.02
N ARG A 40 -27.48 -2.81 -22.82
CA ARG A 40 -27.68 -3.00 -24.27
C ARG A 40 -28.51 -4.25 -24.61
N THR A 41 -28.80 -5.08 -23.61
CA THR A 41 -29.68 -6.25 -23.73
C THR A 41 -30.87 -6.09 -22.78
N ASP A 42 -32.01 -6.70 -23.12
CA ASP A 42 -33.15 -6.86 -22.18
C ASP A 42 -32.80 -7.75 -20.95
N GLY A 43 -31.54 -8.23 -20.89
CA GLY A 43 -30.87 -8.82 -19.74
C GLY A 43 -31.35 -10.22 -19.38
N GLU A 44 -30.43 -11.16 -19.19
CA GLU A 44 -30.75 -12.44 -18.56
C GLU A 44 -31.25 -12.26 -17.11
N MET A 45 -30.90 -11.14 -16.48
CA MET A 45 -31.13 -10.83 -15.06
C MET A 45 -31.91 -9.51 -14.82
N GLY A 46 -32.41 -8.89 -15.89
CA GLY A 46 -33.27 -7.70 -15.82
C GLY A 46 -32.75 -6.49 -16.59
N ALA A 47 -33.68 -5.64 -17.04
CA ALA A 47 -33.35 -4.41 -17.75
C ALA A 47 -33.10 -3.26 -16.76
N VAL A 48 -32.13 -2.40 -17.10
CA VAL A 48 -31.75 -1.23 -16.29
C VAL A 48 -31.89 0.03 -17.14
N TYR A 49 -32.62 1.00 -16.61
CA TYR A 49 -32.90 2.28 -17.26
C TYR A 49 -32.46 3.43 -16.38
N ARG A 50 -31.95 4.49 -16.99
CA ARG A 50 -31.86 5.80 -16.36
C ARG A 50 -33.12 6.59 -16.69
N LEU A 51 -33.83 7.05 -15.66
CA LEU A 51 -34.97 7.95 -15.83
C LEU A 51 -34.52 9.38 -15.60
N ARG A 52 -34.92 10.30 -16.49
CA ARG A 52 -34.59 11.72 -16.41
C ARG A 52 -35.84 12.57 -16.39
N CYS A 53 -35.82 13.64 -15.59
CA CYS A 53 -36.85 14.67 -15.54
C CYS A 53 -36.19 16.03 -15.23
N GLY A 54 -36.04 16.88 -16.25
CA GLY A 54 -35.20 18.09 -16.14
C GLY A 54 -33.75 17.71 -15.80
N ASP A 55 -33.20 18.32 -14.76
CA ASP A 55 -31.84 18.04 -14.24
C ASP A 55 -31.79 16.83 -13.28
N ASN A 56 -32.93 16.23 -12.94
CA ASN A 56 -32.99 15.11 -12.02
C ASN A 56 -32.87 13.77 -12.75
N SER A 57 -32.24 12.79 -12.09
CA SER A 57 -32.11 11.43 -12.60
C SER A 57 -32.18 10.37 -11.51
N LEU A 58 -32.62 9.17 -11.88
CA LEU A 58 -32.64 7.96 -11.04
C LEU A 58 -32.42 6.72 -11.89
N ILE A 59 -31.99 5.62 -11.27
CA ILE A 59 -31.82 4.32 -11.92
C ILE A 59 -33.03 3.44 -11.63
N TYR A 60 -33.62 2.83 -12.66
CA TYR A 60 -34.77 1.95 -12.57
C TYR A 60 -34.42 0.57 -13.12
N LYS A 61 -34.38 -0.44 -12.25
CA LYS A 61 -34.09 -1.84 -12.58
C LYS A 61 -35.36 -2.66 -12.49
N THR A 62 -35.64 -3.47 -13.51
CA THR A 62 -36.80 -4.37 -13.55
C THR A 62 -36.36 -5.83 -13.60
N THR A 63 -37.25 -6.75 -13.24
CA THR A 63 -37.03 -8.18 -13.51
C THR A 63 -36.99 -8.48 -15.01
N PRO A 64 -36.27 -9.53 -15.44
CA PRO A 64 -36.16 -9.89 -16.85
C PRO A 64 -37.48 -10.41 -17.41
N THR A 65 -37.66 -10.24 -18.72
CA THR A 65 -38.80 -10.77 -19.48
C THR A 65 -38.39 -12.03 -20.26
N GLY A 66 -39.29 -13.01 -20.44
CA GLY A 66 -39.02 -14.27 -21.16
C GLY A 66 -38.71 -15.49 -20.27
N ASP A 67 -38.64 -16.70 -20.83
CA ASP A 67 -38.71 -17.96 -20.06
C ASP A 67 -37.42 -18.81 -20.09
N GLY A 68 -36.26 -18.17 -20.25
CA GLY A 68 -34.95 -18.84 -20.24
C GLY A 68 -34.50 -19.27 -18.84
N HIS A 69 -33.40 -20.05 -18.78
CA HIS A 69 -32.88 -20.62 -17.54
C HIS A 69 -32.56 -19.56 -16.47
N TRP A 70 -31.92 -18.45 -16.86
CA TRP A 70 -31.61 -17.34 -15.97
C TRP A 70 -32.86 -16.59 -15.48
N GLN A 71 -33.84 -16.36 -16.37
CA GLN A 71 -35.10 -15.69 -16.01
C GLN A 71 -35.93 -16.53 -15.04
N ASN A 72 -35.98 -17.86 -15.24
CA ASN A 72 -36.65 -18.78 -14.31
C ASN A 72 -35.93 -18.80 -12.96
N LEU A 73 -34.58 -18.83 -12.95
CA LEU A 73 -33.79 -18.72 -11.72
C LEU A 73 -34.06 -17.40 -10.98
N THR A 74 -34.20 -16.27 -11.71
CA THR A 74 -34.52 -14.97 -11.10
C THR A 74 -35.85 -14.99 -10.36
N ARG A 75 -36.89 -15.57 -10.98
CA ARG A 75 -38.25 -15.63 -10.42
C ARG A 75 -38.37 -16.66 -9.29
N GLU A 76 -37.97 -17.90 -9.56
CA GLU A 76 -38.08 -19.02 -8.60
C GLU A 76 -37.14 -18.84 -7.40
N GLY A 77 -35.98 -18.20 -7.60
CA GLY A 77 -34.99 -17.91 -6.57
C GLY A 77 -35.19 -16.60 -5.82
N ASP A 78 -36.24 -15.84 -6.15
CA ASP A 78 -36.59 -14.53 -5.57
C ASP A 78 -35.41 -13.54 -5.49
N LEU A 79 -34.63 -13.43 -6.57
CA LEU A 79 -33.42 -12.61 -6.56
C LEU A 79 -33.74 -11.11 -6.38
N LEU A 80 -34.84 -10.63 -6.96
CA LEU A 80 -35.31 -9.26 -6.76
C LEU A 80 -35.69 -9.01 -5.29
N GLY A 81 -36.43 -9.94 -4.67
CA GLY A 81 -36.81 -9.82 -3.26
C GLY A 81 -35.58 -9.72 -2.35
N ARG A 82 -34.54 -10.48 -2.67
CA ARG A 82 -33.24 -10.40 -1.98
C ARG A 82 -32.54 -9.06 -2.18
N GLU A 83 -32.48 -8.56 -3.41
CA GLU A 83 -31.88 -7.27 -3.71
C GLU A 83 -32.60 -6.12 -2.96
N ILE A 84 -33.93 -6.13 -2.97
CA ILE A 84 -34.75 -5.18 -2.19
C ILE A 84 -34.43 -5.25 -0.70
N ALA A 85 -34.40 -6.46 -0.15
CA ALA A 85 -34.16 -6.66 1.28
C ALA A 85 -32.74 -6.21 1.68
N SER A 86 -31.74 -6.42 0.84
CA SER A 86 -30.37 -5.91 1.04
C SER A 86 -30.32 -4.39 1.15
N TYR A 87 -30.98 -3.66 0.24
CA TYR A 87 -31.05 -2.20 0.31
C TYR A 87 -31.79 -1.71 1.57
N GLN A 88 -32.84 -2.41 2.00
CA GLN A 88 -33.57 -2.09 3.23
C GLN A 88 -32.72 -2.33 4.49
N THR A 89 -32.03 -3.47 4.56
CA THR A 89 -31.13 -3.80 5.68
C THR A 89 -29.97 -2.81 5.75
N LEU A 90 -29.37 -2.44 4.62
CA LEU A 90 -28.32 -1.42 4.59
C LEU A 90 -28.87 -0.06 5.05
N ALA A 91 -30.03 0.36 4.56
CA ALA A 91 -30.63 1.63 4.96
C ALA A 91 -30.86 1.73 6.47
N ALA A 92 -31.16 0.59 7.14
CA ALA A 92 -31.31 0.53 8.59
C ALA A 92 -30.00 0.78 9.36
N CYS A 93 -28.83 0.61 8.74
CA CYS A 93 -27.52 0.95 9.32
C CYS A 93 -27.24 2.46 9.37
N GLY A 94 -28.15 3.31 8.86
CA GLY A 94 -28.03 4.76 8.95
C GLY A 94 -27.12 5.39 7.90
N PRO A 95 -26.51 6.56 8.17
CA PRO A 95 -25.79 7.34 7.15
C PRO A 95 -24.62 6.61 6.48
N ILE A 96 -23.99 5.65 7.17
CA ILE A 96 -22.88 4.85 6.63
C ILE A 96 -23.30 3.98 5.44
N ALA A 97 -24.58 3.61 5.35
CA ALA A 97 -25.11 2.87 4.20
C ALA A 97 -24.87 3.59 2.88
N ARG A 98 -24.92 4.94 2.91
CA ARG A 98 -24.67 5.80 1.75
C ARG A 98 -23.22 5.79 1.29
N THR A 99 -22.30 5.22 2.08
CA THR A 99 -20.92 4.98 1.66
C THR A 99 -20.73 3.62 0.99
N ILE A 100 -21.74 2.75 1.05
CA ILE A 100 -21.67 1.37 0.55
C ILE A 100 -22.50 1.20 -0.71
N ALA A 101 -23.73 1.70 -0.73
CA ALA A 101 -24.69 1.46 -1.80
C ALA A 101 -25.49 2.74 -2.12
N PRO A 102 -26.07 2.87 -3.34
CA PRO A 102 -27.00 3.95 -3.65
C PRO A 102 -28.26 3.87 -2.79
N ARG A 103 -28.92 5.00 -2.58
CA ARG A 103 -30.21 5.02 -1.90
C ARG A 103 -31.29 4.33 -2.75
N CYS A 104 -32.01 3.38 -2.17
CA CYS A 104 -33.27 2.90 -2.73
C CYS A 104 -34.39 3.87 -2.38
N TYR A 105 -35.00 4.48 -3.40
CA TYR A 105 -36.13 5.40 -3.22
C TYR A 105 -37.46 4.66 -3.13
N ARG A 106 -37.63 3.63 -3.97
CA ARG A 106 -38.85 2.83 -4.03
C ARG A 106 -38.54 1.44 -4.58
N SER A 107 -39.26 0.44 -4.10
CA SER A 107 -39.29 -0.88 -4.71
C SER A 107 -40.73 -1.40 -4.82
N ILE A 108 -40.96 -2.29 -5.79
CA ILE A 108 -42.21 -3.00 -6.00
C ILE A 108 -41.86 -4.47 -6.22
N ARG A 109 -42.59 -5.36 -5.55
CA ARG A 109 -42.45 -6.80 -5.69
C ARG A 109 -43.84 -7.42 -5.80
N HIS A 110 -44.05 -8.20 -6.84
CA HIS A 110 -45.28 -8.94 -7.09
C HIS A 110 -45.14 -10.39 -6.57
N GLY A 111 -46.28 -11.06 -6.39
CA GLY A 111 -46.33 -12.43 -5.82
C GLY A 111 -45.74 -13.52 -6.74
N ASP A 112 -45.49 -13.19 -8.01
CA ASP A 112 -44.90 -14.05 -9.03
C ASP A 112 -43.37 -13.90 -9.16
N GLY A 113 -42.74 -13.13 -8.26
CA GLY A 113 -41.31 -12.86 -8.27
C GLY A 113 -40.89 -11.72 -9.21
N THR A 114 -41.83 -11.10 -9.94
CA THR A 114 -41.56 -9.92 -10.78
C THR A 114 -41.59 -8.63 -9.97
N GLY A 115 -41.01 -7.56 -10.53
CA GLY A 115 -41.06 -6.23 -9.91
C GLY A 115 -39.99 -5.28 -10.40
N ALA A 116 -39.74 -4.24 -9.61
CA ALA A 116 -38.79 -3.20 -9.95
C ALA A 116 -38.22 -2.46 -8.73
N ILE A 117 -37.05 -1.83 -8.90
CA ILE A 117 -36.39 -0.99 -7.90
C ILE A 117 -35.98 0.33 -8.55
N ALA A 118 -36.25 1.44 -7.85
CA ALA A 118 -35.79 2.77 -8.18
C ALA A 118 -34.69 3.21 -7.20
N LEU A 119 -33.49 3.44 -7.72
CA LEU A 119 -32.26 3.76 -7.00
C LEU A 119 -31.77 5.18 -7.33
N GLU A 120 -31.00 5.75 -6.42
CA GLU A 120 -30.19 6.95 -6.64
C GLU A 120 -29.28 6.80 -7.86
N ASP A 121 -29.33 7.78 -8.75
CA ASP A 121 -28.36 7.88 -9.84
C ASP A 121 -27.07 8.51 -9.30
N LEU A 122 -26.00 7.72 -9.30
CA LEU A 122 -24.67 8.11 -8.86
C LEU A 122 -23.88 8.84 -9.98
N GLY A 123 -24.53 9.12 -11.11
CA GLY A 123 -23.95 9.69 -12.32
C GLY A 123 -23.22 8.64 -13.17
N ASP A 124 -22.57 9.09 -14.25
CA ASP A 124 -21.81 8.22 -15.16
C ASP A 124 -20.50 7.67 -14.57
N GLY A 125 -20.23 7.93 -13.29
CA GLY A 125 -18.95 7.65 -12.64
C GLY A 125 -17.81 8.47 -13.24
N VAL A 126 -16.66 8.53 -12.55
CA VAL A 126 -15.48 9.27 -13.06
C VAL A 126 -14.62 8.42 -14.01
N SER A 127 -14.96 7.14 -14.16
CA SER A 127 -14.40 6.19 -15.11
C SER A 127 -15.10 4.87 -14.81
N ALA A 128 -16.04 4.46 -15.65
CA ALA A 128 -16.45 3.06 -15.65
C ALA A 128 -15.17 2.26 -15.94
N ALA A 129 -14.69 1.47 -14.97
CA ALA A 129 -13.51 0.66 -15.19
C ALA A 129 -13.88 -0.38 -16.24
N GLU A 130 -13.28 -0.29 -17.43
CA GLU A 130 -13.49 -1.33 -18.44
C GLU A 130 -13.03 -2.65 -17.84
N MET A 131 -13.97 -3.60 -17.73
CA MET A 131 -13.74 -4.86 -17.06
C MET A 131 -12.52 -5.59 -17.65
N ALA A 132 -12.16 -5.33 -18.91
CA ALA A 132 -10.99 -5.86 -19.62
C ALA A 132 -9.64 -5.29 -19.17
N ASP A 133 -9.56 -4.04 -18.74
CA ASP A 133 -8.31 -3.41 -18.31
C ASP A 133 -7.97 -3.74 -16.85
N GLY A 134 -9.00 -4.03 -16.05
CA GLY A 134 -8.88 -4.22 -14.61
C GLY A 134 -8.77 -2.90 -13.85
N LEU A 135 -8.97 -2.97 -12.53
CA LEU A 135 -8.99 -1.79 -11.68
C LEU A 135 -7.59 -1.20 -11.51
N SER A 136 -7.52 0.13 -11.51
CA SER A 136 -6.37 0.84 -10.96
C SER A 136 -6.23 0.58 -9.46
N TYR A 137 -5.04 0.81 -8.89
CA TYR A 137 -4.85 0.65 -7.44
C TYR A 137 -5.83 1.48 -6.61
N ARG A 138 -6.16 2.71 -7.06
CA ARG A 138 -7.10 3.59 -6.33
C ARG A 138 -8.53 3.05 -6.35
N GLN A 139 -8.99 2.55 -7.50
CA GLN A 139 -10.29 1.89 -7.60
C GLN A 139 -10.33 0.61 -6.75
N ALA A 140 -9.30 -0.23 -6.84
CA ALA A 140 -9.20 -1.44 -6.04
C ALA A 140 -9.21 -1.12 -4.52
N HIS A 141 -8.45 -0.11 -4.11
CA HIS A 141 -8.43 0.35 -2.72
C HIS A 141 -9.80 0.88 -2.26
N ALA A 142 -10.48 1.67 -3.09
CA ALA A 142 -11.82 2.17 -2.79
C ALA A 142 -12.83 1.02 -2.67
N ALA A 143 -12.83 0.05 -3.60
CA ALA A 143 -13.69 -1.13 -3.56
C ALA A 143 -13.44 -1.98 -2.31
N VAL A 144 -12.17 -2.25 -1.99
CA VAL A 144 -11.78 -3.00 -0.78
C VAL A 144 -12.21 -2.26 0.49
N THR A 145 -12.08 -0.93 0.52
CA THR A 145 -12.56 -0.11 1.64
C THR A 145 -14.07 -0.25 1.81
N THR A 146 -14.82 -0.21 0.71
CA THR A 146 -16.28 -0.36 0.73
C THR A 146 -16.70 -1.75 1.21
N LEU A 147 -16.04 -2.82 0.74
CA LEU A 147 -16.30 -4.20 1.22
C LEU A 147 -15.98 -4.36 2.70
N ALA A 148 -14.81 -3.89 3.15
CA ALA A 148 -14.46 -3.97 4.57
C ALA A 148 -15.46 -3.19 5.44
N THR A 149 -15.95 -2.05 4.94
CA THR A 149 -16.99 -1.26 5.62
C THR A 149 -18.31 -2.04 5.68
N LEU A 150 -18.79 -2.60 4.57
CA LEU A 150 -19.97 -3.47 4.53
C LEU A 150 -19.88 -4.60 5.54
N HIS A 151 -18.79 -5.38 5.47
CA HIS A 151 -18.61 -6.55 6.32
C HIS A 151 -18.54 -6.14 7.79
N SER A 152 -17.90 -5.01 8.10
CA SER A 152 -17.79 -4.54 9.49
C SER A 152 -19.13 -4.22 10.14
N LEU A 153 -20.17 -3.87 9.37
CA LEU A 153 -21.50 -3.54 9.91
C LEU A 153 -22.24 -4.76 10.43
N THR A 154 -21.90 -5.96 9.95
CA THR A 154 -22.63 -7.21 10.23
C THR A 154 -21.72 -8.34 10.70
N ALA A 155 -20.43 -8.07 10.88
CA ALA A 155 -19.43 -9.05 11.28
C ALA A 155 -19.71 -9.59 12.68
N VAL A 156 -19.73 -10.91 12.79
CA VAL A 156 -19.93 -11.64 14.04
C VAL A 156 -18.99 -12.84 14.10
N THR A 157 -18.54 -13.19 15.30
CA THR A 157 -17.64 -14.31 15.56
C THR A 157 -18.41 -15.57 15.97
N GLY A 158 -17.83 -16.75 15.67
CA GLY A 158 -18.39 -18.05 16.05
C GLY A 158 -19.23 -18.70 14.94
N THR A 159 -20.28 -19.44 15.32
CA THR A 159 -21.22 -20.09 14.37
C THR A 159 -22.62 -19.47 14.47
N PRO A 160 -22.78 -18.18 14.14
CA PRO A 160 -24.06 -17.49 14.24
C PRO A 160 -25.04 -18.01 13.18
N THR A 161 -26.31 -18.10 13.58
CA THR A 161 -27.40 -18.34 12.65
C THR A 161 -27.55 -17.16 11.69
N CYS A 162 -27.89 -17.44 10.43
CA CYS A 162 -28.14 -16.40 9.44
C CYS A 162 -29.17 -15.39 9.99
N PRO A 163 -28.86 -14.09 10.03
CA PRO A 163 -29.74 -13.08 10.65
C PRO A 163 -31.03 -12.86 9.85
N HIS A 164 -31.02 -13.24 8.58
CA HIS A 164 -32.14 -13.04 7.67
C HIS A 164 -32.37 -14.28 6.79
N PRO A 165 -33.60 -14.82 6.71
CA PRO A 165 -33.88 -16.04 5.95
C PRO A 165 -33.79 -15.85 4.42
N TRP A 166 -33.80 -14.60 3.94
CA TRP A 166 -33.71 -14.28 2.52
C TRP A 166 -32.27 -14.25 1.98
N LEU A 167 -31.26 -14.20 2.85
CA LEU A 167 -29.86 -14.28 2.46
C LEU A 167 -29.52 -15.69 1.97
N LEU A 168 -28.71 -15.78 0.92
CA LEU A 168 -28.12 -17.06 0.54
C LEU A 168 -27.15 -17.53 1.63
N THR A 169 -26.94 -18.83 1.71
CA THR A 169 -25.91 -19.47 2.54
C THR A 169 -25.10 -20.41 1.67
N ALA A 170 -23.98 -20.91 2.19
CA ALA A 170 -23.10 -21.81 1.45
C ALA A 170 -23.80 -23.05 0.85
N GLY A 171 -24.90 -23.51 1.45
CA GLY A 171 -25.69 -24.66 0.98
C GLY A 171 -26.93 -24.32 0.15
N SER A 172 -27.20 -23.04 -0.13
CA SER A 172 -28.44 -22.61 -0.79
C SER A 172 -28.57 -23.19 -2.21
N PRO A 173 -29.67 -23.90 -2.54
CA PRO A 173 -29.86 -24.50 -3.86
C PRO A 173 -29.78 -23.50 -5.03
N ALA A 174 -30.28 -22.27 -4.83
CA ALA A 174 -30.23 -21.21 -5.83
C ALA A 174 -28.79 -20.81 -6.19
N LEU A 175 -27.90 -20.68 -5.19
CA LEU A 175 -26.48 -20.37 -5.39
C LEU A 175 -25.77 -21.48 -6.19
N ILE A 176 -25.98 -22.73 -5.77
CA ILE A 176 -25.37 -23.89 -6.43
C ILE A 176 -25.86 -24.02 -7.87
N THR A 177 -27.16 -23.79 -8.10
CA THR A 177 -27.76 -23.83 -9.45
C THR A 177 -27.19 -22.72 -10.33
N ALA A 178 -27.09 -21.48 -9.83
CA ALA A 178 -26.51 -20.36 -10.59
C ALA A 178 -25.08 -20.64 -11.07
N ILE A 179 -24.22 -21.13 -10.17
CA ILE A 179 -22.83 -21.46 -10.51
C ILE A 179 -22.78 -22.64 -11.49
N THR A 180 -23.64 -23.65 -11.32
CA THR A 180 -23.66 -24.81 -12.22
C THR A 180 -24.07 -24.40 -13.64
N VAL A 181 -25.14 -23.62 -13.77
CA VAL A 181 -25.62 -23.09 -15.07
C VAL A 181 -24.52 -22.28 -15.76
N GLY A 182 -23.87 -21.35 -15.05
CA GLY A 182 -22.78 -20.57 -15.65
C GLY A 182 -21.55 -21.42 -16.06
N LEU A 183 -21.30 -22.54 -15.38
CA LEU A 183 -20.23 -23.47 -15.79
C LEU A 183 -20.59 -24.29 -17.03
N ASP A 184 -21.88 -24.52 -17.29
CA ASP A 184 -22.35 -25.16 -18.53
C ASP A 184 -22.04 -24.27 -19.75
N ASP A 185 -22.07 -22.94 -19.58
CA ASP A 185 -21.75 -21.94 -20.63
C ASP A 185 -20.23 -21.69 -20.81
N LEU A 186 -19.40 -22.20 -19.89
CA LEU A 186 -17.95 -21.98 -19.92
C LEU A 186 -17.24 -22.48 -21.21
N PRO A 187 -17.65 -23.53 -21.96
CA PRO A 187 -16.96 -23.90 -23.20
C PRO A 187 -17.05 -22.79 -24.26
N GLU A 188 -18.22 -22.15 -24.36
CA GLU A 188 -18.44 -21.03 -25.28
C GLU A 188 -17.61 -19.81 -24.85
N ALA A 189 -17.58 -19.52 -23.54
CA ALA A 189 -16.76 -18.45 -23.00
C ALA A 189 -15.27 -18.63 -23.31
N LEU A 190 -14.74 -19.85 -23.12
CA LEU A 190 -13.34 -20.16 -23.43
C LEU A 190 -13.04 -20.08 -24.93
N SER A 191 -13.98 -20.47 -25.78
CA SER A 191 -13.86 -20.27 -27.23
C SER A 191 -13.76 -18.79 -27.57
N GLY A 192 -14.66 -17.97 -27.00
CA GLY A 192 -14.66 -16.52 -27.17
C GLY A 192 -13.40 -15.80 -26.68
N LEU A 193 -12.64 -16.42 -25.76
CA LEU A 193 -11.37 -15.91 -25.23
C LEU A 193 -10.13 -16.50 -25.92
N GLY A 194 -10.29 -17.42 -26.87
CA GLY A 194 -9.15 -18.13 -27.48
C GLY A 194 -8.44 -19.10 -26.53
N LEU A 195 -9.12 -19.53 -25.46
CA LEU A 195 -8.59 -20.45 -24.43
C LEU A 195 -9.09 -21.90 -24.59
N ALA A 196 -9.94 -22.17 -25.59
CA ALA A 196 -10.48 -23.49 -25.85
C ALA A 196 -9.38 -24.51 -26.19
N ARG A 197 -9.44 -25.70 -25.56
CA ARG A 197 -8.57 -26.84 -25.89
C ARG A 197 -9.37 -27.93 -26.61
N PRO A 198 -8.95 -28.39 -27.80
CA PRO A 198 -9.65 -29.45 -28.51
C PRO A 198 -9.73 -30.74 -27.69
N GLY A 199 -10.93 -31.30 -27.51
CA GLY A 199 -11.15 -32.64 -26.96
C GLY A 199 -11.07 -32.79 -25.43
N SER A 200 -11.01 -31.70 -24.64
CA SER A 200 -11.03 -31.78 -23.18
C SER A 200 -11.88 -30.69 -22.52
N ALA A 201 -12.93 -31.08 -21.79
CA ALA A 201 -13.66 -30.15 -20.92
C ALA A 201 -12.73 -29.61 -19.80
N PRO A 202 -12.84 -28.34 -19.40
CA PRO A 202 -12.14 -27.81 -18.22
C PRO A 202 -12.36 -28.64 -16.96
N ALA A 203 -11.37 -28.64 -16.05
CA ALA A 203 -11.52 -29.31 -14.76
C ALA A 203 -12.68 -28.76 -13.93
N ALA A 204 -13.04 -27.49 -14.12
CA ALA A 204 -14.17 -26.84 -13.49
C ALA A 204 -15.54 -27.43 -13.92
N GLN A 205 -15.68 -27.86 -15.18
CA GLN A 205 -16.91 -28.47 -15.72
C GLN A 205 -17.07 -29.96 -15.38
N ARG A 206 -15.97 -30.67 -15.12
CA ARG A 206 -16.01 -32.11 -14.82
C ARG A 206 -16.62 -32.43 -13.44
N GLY A 207 -17.00 -31.43 -12.66
CA GLY A 207 -17.61 -31.60 -11.34
C GLY A 207 -19.10 -31.32 -11.36
N ASP A 208 -19.89 -32.30 -10.96
CA ASP A 208 -21.34 -32.18 -10.71
C ASP A 208 -21.64 -31.18 -9.57
N ARG A 209 -22.91 -30.80 -9.39
CA ARG A 209 -23.46 -29.90 -8.36
C ARG A 209 -22.89 -30.14 -6.96
N ASP A 210 -22.55 -31.38 -6.63
CA ASP A 210 -21.93 -31.75 -5.35
C ASP A 210 -20.56 -31.13 -5.13
N ARG A 211 -19.75 -30.97 -6.19
CA ARG A 211 -18.44 -30.31 -6.09
C ARG A 211 -18.58 -28.81 -5.89
N VAL A 212 -19.52 -28.18 -6.59
CA VAL A 212 -19.85 -26.75 -6.39
C VAL A 212 -20.32 -26.53 -4.95
N ARG A 213 -21.20 -27.41 -4.45
CA ARG A 213 -21.66 -27.41 -3.06
C ARG A 213 -20.50 -27.55 -2.09
N GLN A 214 -19.60 -28.50 -2.31
CA GLN A 214 -18.45 -28.71 -1.42
C GLN A 214 -17.50 -27.51 -1.42
N ALA A 215 -17.18 -26.95 -2.58
CA ALA A 215 -16.32 -25.77 -2.69
C ALA A 215 -16.93 -24.55 -1.95
N SER A 216 -18.23 -24.35 -2.09
CA SER A 216 -18.98 -23.31 -1.36
C SER A 216 -18.93 -23.54 0.16
N LEU A 217 -19.28 -24.76 0.63
CA LEU A 217 -19.20 -25.11 2.05
C LEU A 217 -17.80 -24.90 2.62
N ASP A 218 -16.77 -25.31 1.89
CA ASP A 218 -15.37 -25.17 2.31
C ASP A 218 -14.94 -23.71 2.44
N ALA A 219 -15.29 -22.88 1.45
CA ALA A 219 -14.94 -21.46 1.41
C ALA A 219 -15.61 -20.65 2.53
N HIS A 220 -16.83 -21.04 2.93
CA HIS A 220 -17.57 -20.33 3.97
C HIS A 220 -17.34 -20.86 5.40
N ARG A 221 -16.44 -21.84 5.60
CA ARG A 221 -15.95 -22.21 6.93
C ARG A 221 -14.97 -21.16 7.44
N SER A 222 -15.50 -20.21 8.21
CA SER A 222 -14.77 -19.08 8.77
C SER A 222 -15.15 -18.84 10.23
N THR A 223 -14.23 -18.27 11.01
CA THR A 223 -14.48 -17.83 12.39
C THR A 223 -15.21 -16.49 12.46
N VAL A 224 -15.23 -15.74 11.35
CA VAL A 224 -15.99 -14.50 11.17
C VAL A 224 -16.97 -14.68 10.02
N THR A 225 -18.23 -14.30 10.26
CA THR A 225 -19.28 -14.28 9.24
C THR A 225 -19.90 -12.89 9.15
N ALA A 226 -20.31 -12.50 7.95
CA ALA A 226 -20.96 -11.23 7.70
C ALA A 226 -21.90 -11.34 6.48
N VAL A 227 -22.69 -10.30 6.25
CA VAL A 227 -23.41 -10.11 4.99
C VAL A 227 -22.38 -9.79 3.91
N CYS A 228 -22.27 -10.68 2.94
CA CYS A 228 -21.46 -10.58 1.73
C CYS A 228 -22.38 -10.13 0.58
N HIS A 229 -21.82 -9.38 -0.36
CA HIS A 229 -22.46 -9.00 -1.61
C HIS A 229 -22.69 -10.22 -2.53
N GLY A 230 -21.75 -11.16 -2.59
CA GLY A 230 -21.88 -12.44 -3.31
C GLY A 230 -21.59 -12.38 -4.82
N ASP A 231 -21.66 -11.20 -5.44
CA ASP A 231 -21.33 -11.00 -6.87
C ASP A 231 -20.51 -9.71 -7.11
N VAL A 232 -19.37 -9.58 -6.42
CA VAL A 232 -18.53 -8.38 -6.54
C VAL A 232 -17.64 -8.46 -7.78
N CYS A 233 -17.93 -7.64 -8.78
CA CYS A 233 -17.11 -7.46 -9.98
C CYS A 233 -17.12 -5.97 -10.42
N PRO A 234 -16.24 -5.55 -11.35
CA PRO A 234 -16.17 -4.14 -11.76
C PRO A 234 -17.48 -3.57 -12.30
N ALA A 235 -18.30 -4.42 -12.95
CA ALA A 235 -19.60 -4.03 -13.47
C ALA A 235 -20.63 -3.70 -12.37
N ASN A 236 -20.45 -4.28 -11.18
CA ASN A 236 -21.33 -4.08 -10.02
C ASN A 236 -20.77 -3.02 -9.05
N ILE A 237 -19.81 -2.20 -9.50
CA ILE A 237 -19.19 -1.15 -8.68
C ILE A 237 -19.22 0.18 -9.42
N ILE A 238 -19.89 1.17 -8.84
CA ILE A 238 -19.86 2.54 -9.33
C ILE A 238 -18.75 3.31 -8.63
N PHE A 239 -17.79 3.81 -9.42
CA PHE A 239 -16.68 4.62 -8.92
C PHE A 239 -16.95 6.11 -9.11
N THR A 240 -16.85 6.85 -8.00
CA THR A 240 -17.05 8.30 -7.97
C THR A 240 -15.82 8.99 -7.37
N ALA A 241 -15.62 10.26 -7.72
CA ALA A 241 -14.61 11.11 -7.09
C ALA A 241 -15.26 11.98 -6.02
N THR A 242 -14.54 12.23 -4.93
CA THR A 242 -14.89 13.30 -4.00
C THR A 242 -14.90 14.65 -4.73
N THR A 243 -15.88 15.49 -4.45
CA THR A 243 -16.04 16.83 -5.07
C THR A 243 -14.71 17.58 -5.11
N GLY A 244 -14.28 18.00 -6.32
CA GLY A 244 -13.02 18.70 -6.55
C GLY A 244 -11.83 17.79 -6.92
N LEU A 245 -11.99 16.46 -6.91
CA LEU A 245 -10.99 15.51 -7.41
C LEU A 245 -11.40 14.95 -8.77
N THR A 246 -10.41 14.71 -9.64
CA THR A 246 -10.59 14.12 -10.98
C THR A 246 -10.39 12.61 -11.00
N GLN A 247 -10.12 11.99 -9.85
CA GLN A 247 -9.75 10.58 -9.74
C GLN A 247 -10.71 9.87 -8.78
N PRO A 248 -11.12 8.62 -9.07
CA PRO A 248 -12.07 7.90 -8.24
C PRO A 248 -11.47 7.62 -6.85
N THR A 249 -12.18 8.08 -5.82
CA THR A 249 -11.81 7.90 -4.39
C THR A 249 -12.86 7.13 -3.61
N THR A 250 -14.04 6.91 -4.19
CA THR A 250 -15.16 6.20 -3.56
C THR A 250 -15.73 5.13 -4.48
N ALA A 251 -16.18 4.03 -3.89
CA ALA A 251 -16.84 2.93 -4.57
C ALA A 251 -18.22 2.67 -3.93
N ARG A 252 -19.23 2.37 -4.75
CA ARG A 252 -20.57 1.95 -4.34
C ARG A 252 -20.95 0.64 -5.00
N LEU A 253 -21.45 -0.30 -4.22
CA LEU A 253 -21.89 -1.60 -4.66
C LEU A 253 -23.35 -1.54 -5.11
N VAL A 254 -23.62 -2.14 -6.26
CA VAL A 254 -24.95 -2.30 -6.85
C VAL A 254 -25.14 -3.77 -7.21
N ASP A 255 -26.39 -4.16 -7.48
CA ASP A 255 -26.75 -5.55 -7.78
C ASP A 255 -26.56 -6.53 -6.62
N TRP A 256 -27.48 -6.47 -5.66
CA TRP A 256 -27.45 -7.29 -4.45
C TRP A 256 -28.19 -8.63 -4.59
N GLN A 257 -28.39 -9.11 -5.82
CA GLN A 257 -29.17 -10.32 -6.10
C GLN A 257 -28.56 -11.60 -5.51
N PHE A 258 -27.24 -11.63 -5.28
CA PHE A 258 -26.54 -12.76 -4.68
C PHE A 258 -26.11 -12.52 -3.23
N ALA A 259 -26.68 -11.51 -2.55
CA ALA A 259 -26.35 -11.21 -1.18
C ALA A 259 -26.44 -12.47 -0.28
N MET A 260 -25.41 -12.71 0.50
CA MET A 260 -25.28 -13.98 1.21
C MET A 260 -24.65 -13.83 2.59
N TRP A 261 -24.88 -14.81 3.45
CA TRP A 261 -24.30 -14.91 4.77
C TRP A 261 -23.18 -15.94 4.79
N GLY A 262 -21.98 -15.52 5.19
CA GLY A 262 -20.85 -16.44 5.33
C GLY A 262 -19.51 -15.74 5.49
N ASN A 263 -18.44 -16.43 5.10
CA ASN A 263 -17.07 -15.88 5.09
C ASN A 263 -16.97 -14.60 4.23
N PRO A 264 -16.69 -13.42 4.82
CA PRO A 264 -16.61 -12.16 4.08
C PRO A 264 -15.40 -12.06 3.15
N LEU A 265 -14.41 -12.95 3.28
CA LEU A 265 -13.25 -12.99 2.39
C LEU A 265 -13.60 -13.60 1.03
N THR A 266 -14.79 -14.17 0.85
CA THR A 266 -15.28 -14.63 -0.46
C THR A 266 -15.50 -13.47 -1.42
N ASP A 267 -16.11 -12.38 -0.98
CA ASP A 267 -16.23 -11.14 -1.77
C ASP A 267 -14.86 -10.55 -2.13
N LEU A 268 -13.93 -10.52 -1.16
CA LEU A 268 -12.60 -9.99 -1.42
C LEU A 268 -11.82 -10.86 -2.42
N ALA A 269 -11.87 -12.19 -2.25
CA ALA A 269 -11.24 -13.12 -3.18
C ALA A 269 -11.86 -13.02 -4.58
N LEU A 270 -13.18 -12.85 -4.67
CA LEU A 270 -13.88 -12.65 -5.94
C LEU A 270 -13.46 -11.34 -6.61
N LEU A 271 -13.51 -10.22 -5.88
CA LEU A 271 -13.05 -8.91 -6.36
C LEU A 271 -11.62 -8.98 -6.90
N LEU A 272 -10.67 -9.49 -6.12
CA LEU A 272 -9.27 -9.55 -6.55
C LEU A 272 -9.06 -10.48 -7.76
N THR A 273 -9.89 -11.51 -7.91
CA THR A 273 -9.81 -12.46 -9.02
C THR A 273 -10.41 -11.92 -10.31
N THR A 274 -11.58 -11.29 -10.24
CA THR A 274 -12.31 -10.78 -11.41
C THR A 274 -11.82 -9.40 -11.85
N SER A 275 -11.32 -8.59 -10.91
CA SER A 275 -11.16 -7.14 -11.11
C SER A 275 -9.70 -6.69 -11.26
N LEU A 276 -8.71 -7.51 -10.90
CA LEU A 276 -7.30 -7.16 -11.05
C LEU A 276 -6.62 -8.01 -12.13
N THR A 277 -5.78 -7.37 -12.96
CA THR A 277 -4.87 -8.12 -13.83
C THR A 277 -3.94 -9.01 -12.99
N PRO A 278 -3.42 -10.13 -13.53
CA PRO A 278 -2.49 -10.97 -12.77
C PRO A 278 -1.26 -10.21 -12.26
N ARG A 279 -0.77 -9.21 -13.02
CA ARG A 279 0.32 -8.32 -12.60
C ARG A 279 -0.10 -7.44 -11.42
N ALA A 280 -1.24 -6.77 -11.51
CA ALA A 280 -1.77 -5.91 -10.44
C ALA A 280 -2.05 -6.70 -9.17
N ARG A 281 -2.67 -7.89 -9.30
CA ARG A 281 -2.92 -8.79 -8.18
C ARG A 281 -1.62 -9.19 -7.49
N ARG A 282 -0.58 -9.58 -8.24
CA ARG A 282 0.74 -9.90 -7.65
C ARG A 282 1.35 -8.72 -6.91
N ALA A 283 1.23 -7.51 -7.44
CA ALA A 283 1.83 -6.32 -6.86
C ALA A 283 1.09 -5.81 -5.61
N TRP A 284 -0.25 -5.93 -5.56
CA TRP A 284 -1.06 -5.22 -4.57
C TRP A 284 -1.79 -6.15 -3.59
N HIS A 285 -1.77 -7.47 -3.81
CA HIS A 285 -2.59 -8.42 -3.05
C HIS A 285 -2.41 -8.30 -1.53
N GLU A 286 -1.17 -8.35 -1.03
CA GLU A 286 -0.92 -8.26 0.41
C GLU A 286 -1.35 -6.90 0.98
N GLN A 287 -1.06 -5.81 0.27
CA GLN A 287 -1.42 -4.46 0.69
C GLN A 287 -2.94 -4.29 0.79
N LEU A 288 -3.69 -4.76 -0.20
CA LEU A 288 -5.15 -4.70 -0.23
C LEU A 288 -5.78 -5.58 0.85
N LEU A 289 -5.26 -6.80 1.06
CA LEU A 289 -5.75 -7.71 2.10
C LEU A 289 -5.47 -7.17 3.51
N ARG A 290 -4.33 -6.53 3.74
CA ARG A 290 -4.01 -5.85 5.00
C ARG A 290 -4.89 -4.64 5.25
N HIS A 291 -5.12 -3.83 4.21
CA HIS A 291 -6.04 -2.70 4.30
C HIS A 291 -7.46 -3.16 4.63
N TYR A 292 -7.93 -4.23 3.99
CA TYR A 292 -9.20 -4.87 4.30
C TYR A 292 -9.29 -5.29 5.78
N HIS A 293 -8.29 -6.04 6.26
CA HIS A 293 -8.24 -6.52 7.65
C HIS A 293 -8.24 -5.36 8.65
N HIS A 294 -7.46 -4.32 8.38
CA HIS A 294 -7.40 -3.11 9.19
C HIS A 294 -8.77 -2.41 9.27
N VAL A 295 -9.43 -2.13 8.14
CA VAL A 295 -10.73 -1.45 8.13
C VAL A 295 -11.80 -2.30 8.80
N LEU A 296 -11.81 -3.62 8.57
CA LEU A 296 -12.75 -4.54 9.20
C LEU A 296 -12.61 -4.51 10.73
N THR A 297 -11.39 -4.70 11.25
CA THR A 297 -11.11 -4.78 12.69
C THR A 297 -11.17 -3.44 13.41
N LEU A 298 -10.94 -2.33 12.70
CA LEU A 298 -11.08 -1.00 13.26
C LEU A 298 -12.55 -0.65 13.58
N ARG A 299 -13.49 -1.22 12.80
CA ARG A 299 -14.91 -0.86 12.85
C ARG A 299 -15.77 -1.90 13.53
N ALA A 300 -15.43 -3.17 13.39
CA ALA A 300 -16.17 -4.28 13.99
C ALA A 300 -15.57 -4.65 15.35
N GLU A 301 -16.43 -4.88 16.34
CA GLU A 301 -16.05 -5.40 17.66
C GLU A 301 -15.80 -6.92 17.61
N VAL A 302 -14.98 -7.37 16.66
CA VAL A 302 -14.67 -8.80 16.44
C VAL A 302 -13.20 -9.08 16.70
N SER A 303 -12.93 -10.15 17.47
CA SER A 303 -11.56 -10.66 17.63
C SER A 303 -11.17 -11.44 16.38
N TYR A 304 -10.46 -10.78 15.46
CA TYR A 304 -10.05 -11.36 14.18
C TYR A 304 -8.59 -11.08 13.87
N SER A 305 -7.73 -12.10 14.05
CA SER A 305 -6.29 -11.97 13.80
C SER A 305 -5.98 -11.91 12.31
N TRP A 306 -4.83 -11.31 11.98
CA TRP A 306 -4.31 -11.32 10.61
C TRP A 306 -4.13 -12.75 10.05
N SER A 307 -3.64 -13.68 10.88
CA SER A 307 -3.46 -15.08 10.49
C SER A 307 -4.79 -15.78 10.17
N ALA A 308 -5.86 -15.50 10.91
CA ALA A 308 -7.19 -16.01 10.62
C ALA A 308 -7.74 -15.43 9.32
N CYS A 309 -7.58 -14.12 9.12
CA CYS A 309 -7.94 -13.41 7.88
C CYS A 309 -7.27 -14.01 6.64
N LEU A 310 -5.96 -14.23 6.70
CA LEU A 310 -5.22 -14.85 5.60
C LEU A 310 -5.70 -16.28 5.33
N ALA A 311 -5.98 -17.06 6.37
CA ALA A 311 -6.48 -18.43 6.23
C ALA A 311 -7.90 -18.48 5.63
N ASP A 312 -8.78 -17.56 6.01
CA ASP A 312 -10.13 -17.42 5.44
C ASP A 312 -10.08 -16.97 3.98
N TYR A 313 -9.15 -16.08 3.63
CA TYR A 313 -8.90 -15.68 2.26
C TYR A 313 -8.41 -16.85 1.40
N GLU A 314 -7.40 -17.60 1.86
CA GLU A 314 -6.89 -18.76 1.11
C GLU A 314 -7.95 -19.87 0.95
N ARG A 315 -8.83 -20.06 1.94
CA ARG A 315 -10.01 -20.94 1.82
C ARG A 315 -11.01 -20.44 0.78
N ALA A 316 -11.19 -19.13 0.66
CA ALA A 316 -12.15 -18.53 -0.26
C ALA A 316 -11.71 -18.55 -1.73
N ARG A 317 -10.40 -18.59 -2.02
CA ARG A 317 -9.84 -18.47 -3.38
C ARG A 317 -10.38 -19.48 -4.39
N PRO A 318 -10.46 -20.80 -4.11
CA PRO A 318 -10.95 -21.76 -5.10
C PRO A 318 -12.42 -21.51 -5.46
N PHE A 319 -13.24 -21.10 -4.48
CA PHE A 319 -14.63 -20.73 -4.71
C PHE A 319 -14.75 -19.45 -5.52
N ALA A 320 -13.97 -18.42 -5.21
CA ALA A 320 -13.93 -17.19 -6.00
C ALA A 320 -13.51 -17.44 -7.46
N ALA A 321 -12.53 -18.32 -7.70
CA ALA A 321 -12.14 -18.72 -9.05
C ALA A 321 -13.26 -19.50 -9.75
N LEU A 322 -13.97 -20.39 -9.05
CA LEU A 322 -15.13 -21.10 -9.60
C LEU A 322 -16.26 -20.15 -10.02
N VAL A 323 -16.59 -19.17 -9.18
CA VAL A 323 -17.59 -18.14 -9.49
C VAL A 323 -17.14 -17.28 -10.67
N ALA A 324 -15.87 -16.85 -10.70
CA ALA A 324 -15.33 -16.09 -11.82
C ALA A 324 -15.41 -16.85 -13.17
N LEU A 325 -15.25 -18.17 -13.15
CA LEU A 325 -15.44 -19.01 -14.33
C LEU A 325 -16.91 -19.15 -14.72
N ALA A 326 -17.81 -19.34 -13.75
CA ALA A 326 -19.24 -19.42 -14.00
C ALA A 326 -19.78 -18.12 -14.61
N SER A 327 -19.22 -16.96 -14.24
CA SER A 327 -19.62 -15.66 -14.77
C SER A 327 -18.86 -15.25 -16.05
N ALA A 328 -17.96 -16.09 -16.56
CA ALA A 328 -17.06 -15.71 -17.66
C ALA A 328 -17.82 -15.37 -18.97
N ALA A 329 -18.88 -16.12 -19.29
CA ALA A 329 -19.70 -15.86 -20.47
C ALA A 329 -20.35 -14.47 -20.41
N ALA A 330 -20.95 -14.14 -19.26
CA ALA A 330 -21.56 -12.84 -19.02
C ALA A 330 -20.54 -11.70 -19.15
N TYR A 331 -19.36 -11.85 -18.54
CA TYR A 331 -18.30 -10.84 -18.58
C TYR A 331 -17.82 -10.51 -20.00
N ILE A 332 -17.70 -11.51 -20.88
CA ILE A 332 -17.13 -11.29 -22.22
C ILE A 332 -18.19 -10.96 -23.28
N SER A 333 -19.47 -11.13 -22.98
CA SER A 333 -20.58 -10.99 -23.93
C SER A 333 -20.53 -9.68 -24.71
N GLU A 334 -20.23 -8.57 -24.02
CA GLU A 334 -20.15 -7.22 -24.60
C GLU A 334 -18.71 -6.75 -24.94
N MET A 335 -17.70 -7.59 -24.71
CA MET A 335 -16.30 -7.24 -24.95
C MET A 335 -15.91 -7.34 -26.42
N THR A 336 -15.16 -6.34 -26.92
CA THR A 336 -14.54 -6.42 -28.24
C THR A 336 -13.47 -7.53 -28.28
N PRO A 337 -13.04 -8.00 -29.47
CA PRO A 337 -11.96 -8.99 -29.55
C PRO A 337 -10.67 -8.55 -28.84
N ALA A 338 -10.34 -7.26 -28.87
CA ALA A 338 -9.17 -6.72 -28.18
C ALA A 338 -9.33 -6.75 -26.65
N ASP A 339 -10.53 -6.50 -26.15
CA ASP A 339 -10.85 -6.54 -24.71
C ASP A 339 -10.84 -7.96 -24.17
N ARG A 340 -11.38 -8.90 -24.96
CA ARG A 340 -11.32 -10.35 -24.67
C ARG A 340 -9.88 -10.82 -24.54
N ALA A 341 -8.97 -10.37 -25.41
CA ALA A 341 -7.55 -10.71 -25.32
C ALA A 341 -6.90 -10.18 -24.01
N ARG A 342 -7.24 -8.96 -23.57
CA ARG A 342 -6.73 -8.40 -22.29
C ARG A 342 -7.37 -9.05 -21.06
N PHE A 343 -8.60 -9.57 -21.19
CA PHE A 343 -9.34 -10.28 -20.14
C PHE A 343 -8.91 -11.75 -19.99
N ALA A 344 -8.49 -12.41 -21.08
CA ALA A 344 -8.20 -13.84 -21.14
C ALA A 344 -7.25 -14.34 -20.05
N ASP A 345 -6.18 -13.59 -19.75
CA ASP A 345 -5.21 -13.95 -18.72
C ASP A 345 -5.83 -14.12 -17.32
N ARG A 346 -6.89 -13.38 -16.99
CA ARG A 346 -7.59 -13.53 -15.70
C ARG A 346 -8.35 -14.85 -15.63
N ILE A 347 -9.05 -15.20 -16.71
CA ILE A 347 -9.80 -16.46 -16.81
C ILE A 347 -8.85 -17.65 -16.85
N ALA A 348 -7.71 -17.54 -17.53
CA ALA A 348 -6.67 -18.57 -17.54
C ALA A 348 -6.17 -18.88 -16.13
N ILE A 349 -5.93 -17.88 -15.29
CA ILE A 349 -5.52 -18.11 -13.90
C ILE A 349 -6.65 -18.71 -13.06
N ALA A 350 -7.91 -18.30 -13.26
CA ALA A 350 -9.05 -18.90 -12.56
C ALA A 350 -9.22 -20.40 -12.90
N LEU A 351 -8.92 -20.82 -14.14
CA LEU A 351 -8.87 -22.24 -14.52
C LEU A 351 -7.77 -23.01 -13.75
N ASP A 352 -6.59 -22.40 -13.59
CA ASP A 352 -5.50 -23.01 -12.83
C ASP A 352 -5.87 -23.16 -11.34
N ASP A 353 -6.49 -22.13 -10.75
CA ASP A 353 -6.90 -22.10 -9.33
C ASP A 353 -8.02 -23.12 -9.00
N THR A 354 -8.77 -23.62 -10.00
CA THR A 354 -9.85 -24.63 -9.82
C THR A 354 -9.45 -26.06 -10.17
N THR A 355 -8.21 -26.28 -10.62
CA THR A 355 -7.74 -27.62 -10.99
C THR A 355 -7.31 -28.40 -9.73
N PRO A 356 -7.91 -29.57 -9.42
CA PRO A 356 -7.51 -30.35 -8.26
C PRO A 356 -6.12 -30.94 -8.51
N THR A 357 -5.10 -30.44 -7.81
CA THR A 357 -3.81 -31.11 -7.77
C THR A 357 -3.98 -32.43 -7.02
N ALA A 358 -3.96 -33.55 -7.74
CA ALA A 358 -3.75 -34.87 -7.15
C ALA A 358 -2.52 -34.78 -6.20
N ARG A 359 -2.64 -35.35 -4.99
CA ARG A 359 -1.60 -35.48 -3.95
C ARG A 359 -0.20 -35.09 -4.42
N GLN A 360 0.34 -34.02 -3.81
CA GLN A 360 1.67 -33.44 -4.07
C GLN A 360 2.69 -34.42 -4.66
N PRO A 361 3.05 -34.27 -5.94
CA PRO A 361 4.37 -34.61 -6.43
C PRO A 361 5.28 -33.40 -6.23
N SER A 362 6.51 -33.67 -5.79
CA SER A 362 7.62 -32.73 -5.63
C SER A 362 7.68 -31.61 -6.68
N PRO A 363 7.94 -30.35 -6.29
CA PRO A 363 7.79 -29.21 -7.17
C PRO A 363 9.01 -29.05 -8.09
N GLN A 364 8.81 -29.21 -9.40
CA GLN A 364 9.70 -28.61 -10.40
C GLN A 364 8.95 -27.60 -11.29
N ARG A 365 9.49 -26.37 -11.22
CA ARG A 365 9.46 -25.27 -12.20
C ARG A 365 8.13 -24.89 -12.85
N ARG A 366 7.32 -24.13 -12.09
CA ARG A 366 6.54 -23.01 -12.60
C ARG A 366 6.91 -21.76 -11.79
N SER A 367 6.93 -20.60 -12.45
CA SER A 367 7.34 -19.29 -11.93
C SER A 367 6.72 -19.00 -10.56
N ARG A 368 7.51 -19.18 -9.51
CA ARG A 368 7.09 -19.06 -8.12
C ARG A 368 7.15 -17.60 -7.68
N ILE A 369 5.99 -17.07 -7.32
CA ILE A 369 5.88 -16.15 -6.19
C ILE A 369 6.29 -16.97 -4.97
N TYR A 370 7.47 -16.71 -4.41
CA TYR A 370 7.88 -17.33 -3.15
C TYR A 370 7.33 -16.49 -2.00
N LEU A 371 6.12 -16.82 -1.55
CA LEU A 371 5.74 -16.62 -0.15
C LEU A 371 6.09 -17.92 0.58
N VAL A 372 7.10 -17.80 1.45
CA VAL A 372 7.48 -18.68 2.57
C VAL A 372 7.24 -20.19 2.38
N GLY A 373 8.30 -20.89 1.99
CA GLY A 373 8.37 -22.35 1.90
C GLY A 373 9.69 -22.79 1.24
N ASP A 374 10.71 -23.00 2.07
CA ASP A 374 12.13 -23.28 1.78
C ASP A 374 12.93 -22.16 1.09
N ALA A 375 13.72 -21.46 1.91
CA ALA A 375 14.83 -20.62 1.43
C ALA A 375 15.72 -21.43 0.47
N PRO A 376 16.15 -20.84 -0.66
CA PRO A 376 17.02 -21.55 -1.59
C PRO A 376 18.32 -21.92 -0.89
N ARG A 377 18.72 -23.20 -0.99
CA ARG A 377 20.00 -23.64 -0.41
C ARG A 377 21.20 -22.89 -0.99
N ARG A 378 21.10 -22.39 -2.23
CA ARG A 378 22.18 -21.71 -2.97
C ARG A 378 21.65 -20.53 -3.78
N VAL A 379 22.39 -19.43 -3.75
CA VAL A 379 22.14 -18.19 -4.51
C VAL A 379 23.46 -17.60 -5.01
N GLU A 380 23.43 -16.76 -6.03
CA GLU A 380 24.60 -15.99 -6.46
C GLU A 380 24.91 -14.88 -5.44
N VAL A 381 23.92 -14.02 -5.16
CA VAL A 381 24.10 -12.87 -4.25
C VAL A 381 23.08 -12.93 -3.12
N ALA A 382 23.56 -12.89 -1.88
CA ALA A 382 22.72 -12.67 -0.70
C ALA A 382 22.91 -11.23 -0.18
N VAL A 383 21.82 -10.46 -0.11
CA VAL A 383 21.78 -9.13 0.51
C VAL A 383 21.23 -9.28 1.93
N ILE A 384 22.05 -9.02 2.94
CA ILE A 384 21.69 -9.09 4.34
C ILE A 384 21.25 -7.71 4.81
N GLY A 385 19.95 -7.53 5.01
CA GLY A 385 19.30 -6.29 5.39
C GLY A 385 18.31 -5.84 4.33
N ALA A 386 17.01 -6.01 4.59
CA ALA A 386 15.93 -5.55 3.71
C ALA A 386 15.48 -4.10 4.00
N GLY A 387 16.41 -3.28 4.51
CA GLY A 387 16.21 -1.85 4.75
C GLY A 387 16.50 -1.01 3.51
N MET A 388 16.65 0.31 3.66
CA MET A 388 16.69 1.21 2.50
C MET A 388 17.87 0.97 1.54
N PHE A 389 19.08 0.71 2.07
CA PHE A 389 20.24 0.41 1.22
C PHE A 389 20.14 -0.97 0.57
N GLY A 390 19.77 -1.99 1.34
CA GLY A 390 19.70 -3.36 0.81
C GLY A 390 18.51 -3.61 -0.12
N ALA A 391 17.38 -2.93 0.07
CA ALA A 391 16.27 -2.94 -0.88
C ALA A 391 16.67 -2.30 -2.21
N ALA A 392 17.36 -1.15 -2.18
CA ALA A 392 17.90 -0.49 -3.35
C ALA A 392 18.91 -1.39 -4.07
N ALA A 393 19.87 -1.95 -3.34
CA ALA A 393 20.86 -2.86 -3.90
C ALA A 393 20.20 -4.10 -4.51
N GLY A 394 19.23 -4.71 -3.83
CA GLY A 394 18.46 -5.85 -4.34
C GLY A 394 17.76 -5.54 -5.66
N LYS A 395 17.18 -4.34 -5.80
CA LYS A 395 16.58 -3.85 -7.05
C LYS A 395 17.59 -3.84 -8.19
N TYR A 396 18.73 -3.18 -8.01
CA TYR A 396 19.73 -3.01 -9.07
C TYR A 396 20.51 -4.31 -9.39
N LEU A 397 20.75 -5.17 -8.39
CA LEU A 397 21.35 -6.49 -8.59
C LEU A 397 20.48 -7.38 -9.48
N SER A 398 19.20 -7.47 -9.16
CA SER A 398 18.24 -8.27 -9.93
C SER A 398 17.90 -7.66 -11.29
N GLU A 399 17.86 -6.33 -11.40
CA GLU A 399 17.75 -5.63 -12.68
C GLU A 399 18.90 -5.99 -13.63
N ALA A 400 20.11 -6.14 -13.10
CA ALA A 400 21.27 -6.61 -13.84
C ALA A 400 21.27 -8.13 -14.13
N GLY A 401 20.22 -8.86 -13.70
CA GLY A 401 20.04 -10.29 -13.95
C GLY A 401 20.70 -11.23 -12.93
N ALA A 402 21.27 -10.71 -11.83
CA ALA A 402 21.93 -11.55 -10.83
C ALA A 402 20.93 -12.38 -10.01
N ASP A 403 21.28 -13.62 -9.68
CA ASP A 403 20.43 -14.49 -8.84
C ASP A 403 20.44 -14.01 -7.38
N THR A 404 19.52 -13.10 -7.06
CA THR A 404 19.56 -12.29 -5.84
C THR A 404 18.55 -12.78 -4.79
N LEU A 405 19.00 -12.89 -3.54
CA LEU A 405 18.16 -13.10 -2.36
C LEU A 405 18.36 -11.94 -1.38
N VAL A 406 17.31 -11.16 -1.15
CA VAL A 406 17.29 -10.11 -0.12
C VAL A 406 16.71 -10.70 1.16
N ILE A 407 17.46 -10.64 2.25
CA ILE A 407 17.12 -11.24 3.53
C ILE A 407 16.95 -10.12 4.55
N GLY A 408 15.81 -10.10 5.23
CA GLY A 408 15.63 -9.20 6.36
C GLY A 408 14.29 -9.44 7.04
N PRO A 409 14.19 -9.16 8.35
CA PRO A 409 12.99 -9.43 9.13
C PRO A 409 11.77 -8.70 8.56
N ARG A 410 10.58 -9.19 8.91
CA ARG A 410 9.32 -8.52 8.57
C ARG A 410 9.20 -7.24 9.40
N GLU A 411 8.51 -6.25 8.87
CA GLU A 411 8.06 -5.13 9.70
C GLU A 411 6.96 -5.62 10.66
N PRO A 412 6.93 -5.19 11.94
CA PRO A 412 5.84 -5.54 12.85
C PRO A 412 4.49 -5.05 12.31
N ASP A 413 3.46 -5.89 12.41
CA ASP A 413 2.13 -5.63 11.82
C ASP A 413 1.32 -4.59 12.62
N ASP A 414 1.71 -4.31 13.86
CA ASP A 414 1.08 -3.44 14.83
C ASP A 414 2.15 -2.57 15.49
N HIS A 415 1.88 -1.28 15.71
CA HIS A 415 2.83 -0.29 16.26
C HIS A 415 3.31 -0.56 17.71
N ARG A 416 3.12 -1.77 18.23
CA ARG A 416 3.78 -2.29 19.42
C ARG A 416 5.08 -2.96 18.99
N ALA A 417 6.12 -2.78 19.80
CA ALA A 417 7.42 -3.39 19.61
C ALA A 417 7.28 -4.89 19.24
N GLY A 418 7.50 -5.21 17.96
CA GLY A 418 7.71 -6.57 17.51
C GLY A 418 9.00 -7.13 18.08
N ASP A 419 9.23 -8.41 17.86
CA ASP A 419 10.38 -9.18 18.33
C ASP A 419 11.75 -8.47 18.25
N GLN A 420 12.76 -9.03 18.94
CA GLN A 420 14.16 -8.59 18.94
C GLN A 420 14.83 -8.45 17.53
N HIS A 421 14.14 -8.72 16.42
CA HIS A 421 14.70 -8.64 15.07
C HIS A 421 14.00 -7.62 14.19
N SER A 422 12.79 -7.20 14.51
CA SER A 422 11.96 -6.39 13.64
C SER A 422 12.18 -4.89 13.85
N PHE A 423 13.43 -4.41 13.74
CA PHE A 423 13.79 -3.01 13.97
C PHE A 423 14.66 -2.40 12.87
N ALA A 424 14.37 -1.16 12.50
CA ALA A 424 15.17 -0.44 11.53
C ALA A 424 15.10 1.09 11.72
N ALA A 425 16.16 1.78 11.30
CA ALA A 425 16.30 3.23 11.38
C ALA A 425 15.37 4.03 10.43
N HIS A 426 14.45 3.35 9.74
CA HIS A 426 13.60 3.90 8.69
C HIS A 426 12.11 3.72 8.97
N TYR A 427 11.72 3.21 10.15
CA TYR A 427 10.33 3.01 10.53
C TYR A 427 9.63 4.30 10.94
N ASP A 428 9.29 5.10 9.93
CA ASP A 428 8.61 6.38 10.09
C ASP A 428 7.77 6.76 8.87
N GLN A 429 7.02 7.86 8.96
CA GLN A 429 6.28 8.47 7.87
C GLN A 429 7.11 9.46 7.04
N ALA A 430 8.25 9.94 7.56
CA ALA A 430 9.02 10.97 6.87
C ALA A 430 10.53 10.93 7.09
N ARG A 431 11.27 11.27 6.03
CA ARG A 431 12.66 11.70 6.04
C ARG A 431 12.79 12.92 5.13
N ILE A 432 13.51 13.96 5.60
CA ILE A 432 13.72 15.19 4.83
C ILE A 432 14.56 14.89 3.59
N CYS A 433 14.15 15.44 2.45
CA CYS A 433 14.78 15.29 1.15
C CYS A 433 15.01 16.66 0.54
N ARG A 434 16.23 16.94 0.10
CA ARG A 434 16.63 18.22 -0.49
C ARG A 434 17.92 18.02 -1.27
N ARG A 435 18.20 18.90 -2.21
CA ARG A 435 19.50 18.98 -2.90
C ARG A 435 20.38 20.07 -2.29
N LEU A 436 19.74 21.10 -1.73
CA LEU A 436 20.40 22.14 -0.96
C LEU A 436 21.20 21.51 0.20
N GLY A 437 22.52 21.69 0.15
CA GLY A 437 23.50 21.17 1.09
C GLY A 437 24.86 21.81 0.83
N TRP A 438 25.85 21.54 1.69
CA TRP A 438 27.22 22.04 1.51
C TRP A 438 28.28 20.95 1.57
N ASP A 439 27.92 19.74 2.02
CA ASP A 439 28.81 18.60 1.87
C ASP A 439 28.65 18.05 0.44
N PRO A 440 29.70 18.08 -0.39
CA PRO A 440 29.60 17.69 -1.80
C PRO A 440 29.31 16.20 -1.98
N VAL A 441 29.73 15.34 -1.05
CA VAL A 441 29.52 13.88 -1.14
C VAL A 441 28.05 13.57 -0.94
N TRP A 442 27.45 14.08 0.13
CA TRP A 442 26.03 13.89 0.39
C TRP A 442 25.16 14.59 -0.64
N GLY A 443 25.49 15.84 -1.00
CA GLY A 443 24.77 16.57 -2.05
C GLY A 443 24.62 15.78 -3.34
N GLU A 444 25.69 15.10 -3.78
CA GLU A 444 25.65 14.21 -4.95
C GLU A 444 24.77 12.96 -4.73
N LEU A 445 24.95 12.24 -3.61
CA LEU A 445 24.17 11.03 -3.31
C LEU A 445 22.66 11.32 -3.27
N ASP A 446 22.30 12.48 -2.74
CA ASP A 446 20.91 12.92 -2.62
C ASP A 446 20.35 13.36 -3.96
N ALA A 447 21.06 14.21 -4.70
CA ALA A 447 20.64 14.66 -6.01
C ALA A 447 20.37 13.46 -6.93
N ARG A 448 21.29 12.49 -6.99
CA ARG A 448 21.14 11.25 -7.77
C ARG A 448 19.92 10.43 -7.35
N SER A 449 19.68 10.31 -6.05
CA SER A 449 18.52 9.57 -5.52
C SER A 449 17.22 10.28 -5.88
N LEU A 450 17.14 11.60 -5.64
CA LEU A 450 15.97 12.42 -5.92
C LEU A 450 15.60 12.42 -7.41
N ASP A 451 16.59 12.48 -8.30
CA ASP A 451 16.37 12.45 -9.75
C ASP A 451 15.68 11.16 -10.22
N ARG A 452 15.87 10.04 -9.49
CA ARG A 452 15.23 8.74 -9.80
C ARG A 452 13.94 8.48 -9.04
N PHE A 453 13.57 9.29 -8.06
CA PHE A 453 12.37 9.02 -7.26
C PHE A 453 11.10 8.90 -8.09
N ARG A 454 10.89 9.81 -9.05
CA ARG A 454 9.70 9.78 -9.91
C ARG A 454 9.63 8.53 -10.80
N GLU A 455 10.78 8.07 -11.28
CA GLU A 455 10.88 6.84 -12.04
C GLU A 455 10.55 5.61 -11.17
N ILE A 456 11.09 5.55 -9.95
CA ILE A 456 10.80 4.47 -8.99
C ILE A 456 9.31 4.47 -8.63
N GLU A 457 8.69 5.63 -8.37
CA GLU A 457 7.25 5.73 -8.10
C GLU A 457 6.41 5.24 -9.28
N SER A 458 6.80 5.59 -10.51
CA SER A 458 6.13 5.16 -11.74
C SER A 458 6.24 3.64 -11.95
N ALA A 459 7.46 3.11 -11.87
CA ALA A 459 7.74 1.70 -12.12
C ALA A 459 7.11 0.77 -11.05
N SER A 460 7.09 1.22 -9.80
CA SER A 460 6.53 0.46 -8.67
C SER A 460 5.03 0.66 -8.49
N GLY A 461 4.46 1.74 -9.02
CA GLY A 461 3.08 2.17 -8.73
C GLY A 461 2.88 2.71 -7.30
N MET A 462 3.95 2.92 -6.54
CA MET A 462 3.90 3.38 -5.14
C MET A 462 4.48 4.78 -5.01
N ARG A 463 3.63 5.74 -4.64
CA ARG A 463 4.09 7.08 -4.25
C ARG A 463 4.76 7.06 -2.89
N PHE A 464 5.93 7.65 -2.76
CA PHE A 464 6.63 7.80 -1.50
C PHE A 464 7.24 9.19 -1.32
N PHE A 465 7.41 10.00 -2.37
CA PHE A 465 8.03 11.32 -2.29
C PHE A 465 7.00 12.44 -2.46
N THR A 466 6.95 13.34 -1.48
CA THR A 466 6.16 14.56 -1.50
C THR A 466 7.08 15.75 -1.76
N ASP A 467 6.84 16.44 -2.87
CA ASP A 467 7.54 17.67 -3.22
C ASP A 467 6.84 18.84 -2.52
N SER A 468 7.35 19.21 -1.35
CA SER A 468 6.79 20.27 -0.47
C SER A 468 7.76 21.44 -0.29
N GLY A 469 8.89 21.44 -0.97
CA GLY A 469 10.05 22.27 -0.70
C GLY A 469 10.76 21.90 0.60
N SER A 470 11.92 22.51 0.85
CA SER A 470 12.70 22.38 2.09
C SER A 470 13.25 23.76 2.50
N LEU A 471 13.21 24.07 3.79
CA LEU A 471 13.71 25.33 4.33
C LEU A 471 14.90 25.08 5.26
N VAL A 472 15.93 25.93 5.14
CA VAL A 472 17.12 25.91 6.02
C VAL A 472 17.23 27.26 6.68
N LEU A 473 17.22 27.29 8.02
CA LEU A 473 17.41 28.48 8.83
C LEU A 473 18.87 28.56 9.28
N LEU A 474 19.53 29.66 8.97
CA LEU A 474 20.95 29.91 9.21
C LEU A 474 21.11 31.15 10.10
N ALA A 475 22.15 31.17 10.93
CA ALA A 475 22.50 32.31 11.75
C ALA A 475 23.17 33.41 10.91
N GLY A 476 22.96 34.67 11.27
CA GLY A 476 23.66 35.80 10.67
C GLY A 476 25.19 35.73 10.84
N SER A 477 25.67 35.11 11.93
CA SER A 477 27.11 34.96 12.20
C SER A 477 27.85 34.07 11.20
N ILE A 478 27.13 33.21 10.46
CA ILE A 478 27.69 32.35 9.40
C ILE A 478 27.30 32.81 7.99
N ARG A 479 26.96 34.10 7.80
CA ARG A 479 26.52 34.66 6.50
C ARG A 479 27.45 34.30 5.33
N GLN A 480 28.76 34.28 5.54
CA GLN A 480 29.72 33.88 4.49
C GLN A 480 29.51 32.42 4.04
N ARG A 481 29.18 31.51 4.96
CA ARG A 481 28.80 30.11 4.66
C ARG A 481 27.48 30.07 3.91
N THR A 482 26.49 30.86 4.32
CA THR A 482 25.22 30.99 3.58
C THR A 482 25.43 31.44 2.14
N ASP A 483 26.30 32.42 1.91
CA ASP A 483 26.60 32.95 0.58
C ASP A 483 27.30 31.90 -0.30
N ALA A 484 28.20 31.10 0.28
CA ALA A 484 28.84 29.98 -0.40
C ALA A 484 27.83 28.88 -0.79
N ILE A 485 26.91 28.53 0.10
CA ILE A 485 25.82 27.58 -0.18
C ILE A 485 24.95 28.08 -1.33
N ALA A 486 24.56 29.36 -1.29
CA ALA A 486 23.75 29.97 -2.34
C ALA A 486 24.49 30.03 -3.68
N ALA A 487 25.81 30.23 -3.67
CA ALA A 487 26.65 30.16 -4.88
C ALA A 487 26.70 28.75 -5.45
N GLN A 488 26.98 27.73 -4.63
CA GLN A 488 26.95 26.33 -5.05
C GLN A 488 25.59 25.94 -5.66
N CYS A 489 24.48 26.38 -5.05
CA CYS A 489 23.14 26.11 -5.58
C CYS A 489 22.96 26.73 -6.97
N ARG A 490 23.48 27.93 -7.23
CA ARG A 490 23.45 28.52 -8.58
C ARG A 490 24.26 27.71 -9.58
N ASP A 491 25.46 27.27 -9.20
CA ASP A 491 26.33 26.47 -10.06
C ASP A 491 25.72 25.09 -10.39
N GLN A 492 24.96 24.53 -9.46
CA GLN A 492 24.26 23.24 -9.61
C GLN A 492 22.81 23.38 -10.13
N ALA A 493 22.38 24.58 -10.52
CA ALA A 493 21.01 24.87 -10.97
C ALA A 493 19.91 24.44 -9.97
N ILE A 494 20.19 24.55 -8.66
CA ILE A 494 19.25 24.33 -7.57
C ILE A 494 18.56 25.67 -7.26
N ALA A 495 17.26 25.75 -7.53
CA ALA A 495 16.45 26.94 -7.30
C ALA A 495 16.21 27.17 -5.81
N VAL A 496 16.94 28.12 -5.22
CA VAL A 496 16.82 28.51 -3.81
C VAL A 496 16.47 29.98 -3.67
N GLN A 497 15.54 30.28 -2.77
CA GLN A 497 15.15 31.65 -2.42
C GLN A 497 15.73 32.00 -1.05
N ARG A 498 16.42 33.15 -0.95
CA ARG A 498 16.84 33.71 0.34
C ARG A 498 15.69 34.51 0.95
N LEU A 499 15.40 34.29 2.22
CA LEU A 499 14.34 34.92 2.98
C LEU A 499 14.93 35.56 4.23
N ASP A 500 14.63 36.84 4.48
CA ASP A 500 14.90 37.48 5.78
C ASP A 500 13.80 37.15 6.79
N GLU A 501 13.95 37.61 8.03
CA GLU A 501 12.98 37.36 9.11
C GLU A 501 11.57 37.85 8.79
N THR A 502 11.46 38.98 8.08
CA THR A 502 10.15 39.55 7.70
C THR A 502 9.46 38.66 6.67
N ALA A 503 10.19 38.23 5.65
CA ALA A 503 9.68 37.32 4.62
C ALA A 503 9.37 35.92 5.17
N LEU A 504 10.19 35.42 6.12
CA LEU A 504 9.94 34.17 6.82
C LEU A 504 8.65 34.23 7.63
N ALA A 505 8.48 35.26 8.45
CA ALA A 505 7.27 35.44 9.28
C ALA A 505 6.00 35.62 8.43
N ALA A 506 6.09 36.37 7.32
CA ALA A 506 4.97 36.56 6.42
C ALA A 506 4.56 35.26 5.70
N ARG A 507 5.53 34.43 5.30
CA ARG A 507 5.28 33.21 4.53
C ARG A 507 4.93 32.00 5.39
N PHE A 508 5.53 31.90 6.58
CA PHE A 508 5.39 30.76 7.50
C PHE A 508 5.01 31.27 8.91
N PRO A 509 3.80 31.80 9.10
CA PRO A 509 3.42 32.50 10.34
C PRO A 509 3.42 31.62 11.60
N MET A 510 3.34 30.29 11.43
CA MET A 510 3.41 29.33 12.53
C MET A 510 4.84 28.88 12.88
N LEU A 511 5.83 29.21 12.04
CA LEU A 511 7.23 28.88 12.25
C LEU A 511 7.85 29.93 13.18
N GLY A 512 8.36 29.48 14.32
CA GLY A 512 9.21 30.31 15.17
C GLY A 512 10.57 30.54 14.53
N LEU A 513 11.18 31.68 14.84
CA LEU A 513 12.55 32.01 14.46
C LEU A 513 13.43 31.82 15.70
N PRO A 514 14.20 30.72 15.82
CA PRO A 514 15.08 30.50 16.95
C PRO A 514 16.07 31.68 17.09
N PRO A 515 16.42 32.11 18.31
CA PRO A 515 17.32 33.24 18.52
C PRO A 515 18.77 32.84 18.17
N LEU A 516 19.06 32.78 16.87
CA LEU A 516 20.40 32.49 16.35
C LEU A 516 21.28 33.75 16.42
N GLU A 517 22.59 33.52 16.53
CA GLU A 517 23.56 34.60 16.65
C GLU A 517 23.52 35.54 15.43
N GLN A 518 23.37 36.84 15.69
CA GLN A 518 23.22 37.88 14.66
C GLN A 518 21.99 37.74 13.75
N GLY A 519 20.91 37.12 14.25
CA GLY A 519 19.62 37.00 13.55
C GLY A 519 19.49 35.74 12.70
N VAL A 520 18.32 35.57 12.07
CA VAL A 520 17.97 34.39 11.27
C VAL A 520 17.78 34.74 9.80
N GLU A 521 18.35 33.92 8.91
CA GLU A 521 18.03 33.95 7.48
C GLU A 521 17.66 32.56 6.96
N GLY A 522 16.78 32.52 5.96
CA GLY A 522 16.27 31.28 5.37
C GLY A 522 16.78 31.06 3.95
N LEU A 523 17.21 29.83 3.64
CA LEU A 523 17.33 29.34 2.25
C LEU A 523 16.20 28.34 1.97
N TYR A 524 15.32 28.68 1.04
CA TYR A 524 14.15 27.88 0.67
C TYR A 524 14.30 27.25 -0.71
N GLU A 525 14.48 25.93 -0.76
CA GLU A 525 14.41 25.14 -1.99
C GLU A 525 12.94 24.79 -2.26
N HIS A 526 12.32 25.41 -3.26
CA HIS A 526 10.86 25.35 -3.42
C HIS A 526 10.34 24.13 -4.19
N SER A 527 11.20 23.38 -4.86
CA SER A 527 10.82 22.23 -5.68
C SER A 527 11.93 21.20 -5.74
N ARG A 528 11.58 19.95 -6.05
CA ARG A 528 12.47 18.79 -5.91
C ARG A 528 13.08 18.71 -4.51
N ALA A 529 12.28 19.07 -3.51
CA ALA A 529 12.64 19.01 -2.11
C ALA A 529 11.36 18.80 -1.27
N GLY A 530 11.48 18.26 -0.07
CA GLY A 530 10.34 17.92 0.77
C GLY A 530 10.65 16.75 1.66
N HIS A 531 9.77 15.74 1.64
CA HIS A 531 9.91 14.57 2.47
C HIS A 531 9.55 13.30 1.71
N LEU A 532 10.24 12.21 2.04
CA LEU A 532 9.88 10.87 1.57
C LEU A 532 9.31 10.03 2.72
N ASN A 533 8.40 9.11 2.40
CA ASN A 533 7.99 8.03 3.28
C ASN A 533 8.98 6.86 3.10
N PRO A 534 9.85 6.61 4.09
CA PRO A 534 10.92 5.61 3.96
C PRO A 534 10.38 4.17 3.83
N ARG A 535 9.30 3.84 4.54
CA ARG A 535 8.67 2.51 4.48
C ARG A 535 8.12 2.21 3.08
N ARG A 536 7.52 3.23 2.45
CA ARG A 536 6.99 3.11 1.09
C ARG A 536 8.11 3.06 0.05
N LEU A 537 9.22 3.78 0.23
CA LEU A 537 10.40 3.66 -0.64
C LEU A 537 10.98 2.24 -0.58
N VAL A 538 11.19 1.69 0.62
CA VAL A 538 11.64 0.29 0.80
C VAL A 538 10.69 -0.68 0.11
N SER A 539 9.39 -0.53 0.34
CA SER A 539 8.36 -1.37 -0.31
C SER A 539 8.43 -1.28 -1.84
N ALA A 540 8.57 -0.06 -2.37
CA ALA A 540 8.71 0.19 -3.81
C ALA A 540 9.93 -0.52 -4.40
N GLN A 541 11.10 -0.39 -3.77
CA GLN A 541 12.33 -1.02 -4.26
C GLN A 541 12.30 -2.55 -4.12
N LEU A 542 11.77 -3.11 -3.03
CA LEU A 542 11.62 -4.56 -2.89
C LEU A 542 10.65 -5.12 -3.94
N ALA A 543 9.54 -4.42 -4.24
CA ALA A 543 8.62 -4.82 -5.28
C ALA A 543 9.28 -4.79 -6.67
N LEU A 544 10.11 -3.77 -6.96
CA LEU A 544 10.88 -3.71 -8.19
C LEU A 544 11.93 -4.83 -8.26
N ALA A 545 12.64 -5.12 -7.17
CA ALA A 545 13.56 -6.25 -7.10
C ALA A 545 12.85 -7.57 -7.42
N GLN A 546 11.67 -7.80 -6.84
CA GLN A 546 10.86 -9.00 -7.14
C GLN A 546 10.38 -9.04 -8.59
N ASN A 547 10.01 -7.90 -9.17
CA ASN A 547 9.64 -7.80 -10.59
C ASN A 547 10.81 -8.18 -11.51
N HIS A 548 12.05 -7.92 -11.08
CA HIS A 548 13.27 -8.34 -11.78
C HIS A 548 13.75 -9.75 -11.40
N GLY A 549 12.99 -10.49 -10.57
CA GLY A 549 13.28 -11.88 -10.24
C GLY A 549 14.03 -12.12 -8.92
N ALA A 550 14.32 -11.07 -8.14
CA ALA A 550 14.87 -11.25 -6.80
C ALA A 550 13.89 -12.01 -5.89
N ARG A 551 14.44 -12.79 -4.96
CA ARG A 551 13.67 -13.41 -3.88
C ARG A 551 13.82 -12.60 -2.61
N ILE A 552 12.74 -12.43 -1.86
CA ILE A 552 12.74 -11.75 -0.56
C ILE A 552 12.47 -12.79 0.52
N LEU A 553 13.35 -12.88 1.50
CA LEU A 553 13.23 -13.80 2.62
C LEU A 553 13.07 -13.01 3.92
N ARG A 554 11.93 -13.20 4.58
CA ARG A 554 11.65 -12.62 5.90
C ARG A 554 12.27 -13.46 6.99
N ALA A 555 13.53 -13.15 7.30
CA ALA A 555 14.32 -13.88 8.28
C ALA A 555 15.40 -12.97 8.89
N ALA A 556 15.88 -13.34 10.08
CA ALA A 556 17.02 -12.71 10.73
C ALA A 556 18.28 -13.55 10.48
N VAL A 557 19.32 -12.95 9.89
CA VAL A 557 20.64 -13.61 9.79
C VAL A 557 21.32 -13.55 11.15
N ARG A 558 21.84 -14.69 11.60
CA ARG A 558 22.45 -14.89 12.94
C ARG A 558 23.95 -15.06 12.92
N ALA A 559 24.47 -15.55 11.81
CA ALA A 559 25.88 -15.76 11.60
C ALA A 559 26.16 -15.85 10.11
N VAL A 560 27.31 -15.32 9.72
CA VAL A 560 27.90 -15.55 8.41
C VAL A 560 29.24 -16.26 8.61
N GLY A 561 29.45 -17.35 7.87
CA GLY A 561 30.67 -18.14 7.91
C GLY A 561 31.13 -18.54 6.52
N ARG A 562 32.33 -19.12 6.43
CA ARG A 562 32.87 -19.63 5.16
C ARG A 562 32.39 -21.06 4.90
N ALA A 563 32.06 -21.36 3.66
CA ALA A 563 31.83 -22.71 3.15
C ALA A 563 32.58 -22.86 1.81
N ASP A 564 33.79 -23.41 1.85
CA ASP A 564 34.72 -23.47 0.71
C ASP A 564 35.00 -22.09 0.09
N ARG A 565 34.69 -21.91 -1.20
CA ARG A 565 34.80 -20.64 -1.94
C ARG A 565 33.53 -19.78 -1.87
N ARG A 566 32.61 -20.09 -0.93
CA ARG A 566 31.29 -19.47 -0.79
C ARG A 566 31.02 -19.08 0.66
N TRP A 567 29.91 -18.39 0.86
CA TRP A 567 29.45 -17.91 2.15
C TRP A 567 28.28 -18.74 2.65
N ARG A 568 28.30 -19.10 3.92
CA ARG A 568 27.23 -19.80 4.63
C ARG A 568 26.53 -18.82 5.58
N LEU A 569 25.26 -18.58 5.34
CA LEU A 569 24.41 -17.72 6.14
C LEU A 569 23.50 -18.62 6.98
N ARG A 570 23.57 -18.49 8.30
CA ARG A 570 22.62 -19.11 9.23
C ARG A 570 21.57 -18.09 9.59
N LEU A 571 20.31 -18.46 9.44
CA LEU A 571 19.17 -17.58 9.67
C LEU A 571 18.11 -18.25 10.55
N ASP A 572 17.37 -17.42 11.28
CA ASP A 572 16.15 -17.79 11.97
C ASP A 572 14.97 -17.13 11.24
N ASP A 573 13.95 -17.92 10.91
CA ASP A 573 12.65 -17.44 10.45
C ASP A 573 11.52 -18.02 11.32
N ASP A 574 10.27 -17.68 10.99
CA ASP A 574 9.07 -18.17 11.70
C ASP A 574 8.91 -19.70 11.66
N HIS A 575 9.71 -20.39 10.84
CA HIS A 575 9.73 -21.84 10.69
C HIS A 575 10.99 -22.49 11.27
N GLY A 576 11.83 -21.72 11.95
CA GLY A 576 13.02 -22.17 12.67
C GLY A 576 14.33 -21.86 11.96
N ARG A 577 15.36 -22.63 12.30
CA ARG A 577 16.73 -22.42 11.82
C ARG A 577 16.88 -22.91 10.38
N ARG A 578 17.48 -22.08 9.53
CA ARG A 578 17.80 -22.40 8.13
C ARG A 578 19.23 -21.99 7.77
N GLU A 579 19.68 -22.51 6.63
CA GLU A 579 20.98 -22.21 6.06
C GLU A 579 20.85 -21.87 4.57
N VAL A 580 21.54 -20.81 4.15
CA VAL A 580 21.67 -20.39 2.74
C VAL A 580 23.15 -20.32 2.41
N ILE A 581 23.53 -20.82 1.23
CA ILE A 581 24.87 -20.65 0.67
C ILE A 581 24.82 -19.57 -0.41
N ALA A 582 25.73 -18.60 -0.37
CA ALA A 582 25.82 -17.52 -1.34
C ALA A 582 27.24 -17.44 -1.95
N GLU A 583 27.35 -17.10 -3.23
CA GLU A 583 28.66 -16.89 -3.87
C GLU A 583 29.24 -15.52 -3.47
N LYS A 584 28.38 -14.50 -3.40
CA LYS A 584 28.70 -13.16 -2.89
C LYS A 584 27.70 -12.77 -1.80
N VAL A 585 28.13 -11.97 -0.83
CA VAL A 585 27.20 -11.32 0.10
C VAL A 585 27.41 -9.81 0.16
N LEU A 586 26.29 -9.09 0.30
CA LEU A 586 26.25 -7.68 0.62
C LEU A 586 25.61 -7.49 2.00
N VAL A 587 26.33 -6.93 2.95
CA VAL A 587 25.78 -6.57 4.27
C VAL A 587 25.31 -5.13 4.27
N ALA A 588 24.02 -4.93 4.47
CA ALA A 588 23.32 -3.65 4.57
C ALA A 588 22.41 -3.62 5.81
N ALA A 589 22.94 -4.11 6.94
CA ALA A 589 22.18 -4.35 8.18
C ALA A 589 22.20 -3.15 9.16
N GLY A 590 22.67 -1.98 8.74
CA GLY A 590 22.74 -0.77 9.56
C GLY A 590 23.46 -1.01 10.89
N ALA A 591 22.91 -0.44 11.97
CA ALA A 591 23.51 -0.44 13.30
C ALA A 591 23.81 -1.85 13.84
N PHE A 592 23.09 -2.87 13.36
CA PHE A 592 23.27 -4.25 13.81
C PHE A 592 24.49 -4.95 13.20
N THR A 593 25.15 -4.34 12.21
CA THR A 593 26.23 -4.97 11.44
C THR A 593 27.38 -5.49 12.31
N ASN A 594 27.85 -4.68 13.27
CA ASN A 594 28.93 -5.08 14.19
C ASN A 594 28.46 -6.01 15.33
N HIS A 595 27.15 -6.09 15.59
CA HIS A 595 26.62 -6.67 16.83
C HIS A 595 25.82 -7.97 16.63
N ASN A 596 25.69 -8.46 15.38
CA ASN A 596 24.91 -9.67 15.03
C ASN A 596 25.71 -10.74 14.27
N ASN A 597 27.04 -10.80 14.45
CA ASN A 597 27.92 -11.79 13.80
C ASN A 597 27.76 -11.84 12.27
N LEU A 598 27.58 -10.66 11.65
CA LEU A 598 27.33 -10.55 10.22
C LEU A 598 28.61 -10.40 9.39
N LEU A 599 29.75 -10.10 10.04
CA LEU A 599 31.05 -9.92 9.41
C LEU A 599 31.90 -11.19 9.50
N PRO A 600 32.82 -11.43 8.55
CA PRO A 600 33.65 -12.62 8.54
C PRO A 600 34.70 -12.63 9.67
N GLY A 601 34.89 -13.79 10.30
CA GLY A 601 35.92 -13.98 11.32
C GLY A 601 35.66 -13.14 12.58
N THR A 602 36.64 -12.34 12.98
CA THR A 602 36.55 -11.40 14.11
C THR A 602 36.60 -9.94 13.64
N GLU A 603 36.30 -9.69 12.37
CA GLU A 603 36.30 -8.33 11.82
C GLU A 603 35.21 -7.48 12.49
N GLN A 604 35.56 -6.22 12.73
CA GLN A 604 34.62 -5.17 13.13
C GLN A 604 34.89 -3.95 12.24
N LEU A 605 33.83 -3.29 11.81
CA LEU A 605 33.95 -2.01 11.12
C LEU A 605 34.15 -0.91 12.17
N ALA A 606 35.01 0.06 11.86
CA ALA A 606 35.13 1.29 12.63
C ALA A 606 33.85 2.12 12.45
N MET A 607 32.84 1.82 13.26
CA MET A 607 31.58 2.54 13.33
C MET A 607 30.90 2.32 14.68
N GLN A 608 30.11 3.30 15.13
CA GLN A 608 29.42 3.30 16.41
C GLN A 608 27.93 3.61 16.22
N ALA A 609 27.07 2.87 16.92
CA ALA A 609 25.63 3.14 16.95
C ALA A 609 25.26 4.08 18.10
N TYR A 610 24.26 4.93 17.85
CA TYR A 610 23.80 5.98 18.76
C TYR A 610 22.28 6.06 18.82
N ALA A 611 21.75 6.27 20.02
CA ALA A 611 20.32 6.42 20.30
C ALA A 611 19.81 7.83 19.93
N GLU A 612 18.91 7.92 18.94
CA GLU A 612 18.32 9.17 18.46
C GLU A 612 16.88 9.38 18.99
N PRO A 613 16.66 10.39 19.84
CA PRO A 613 15.35 10.69 20.42
C PRO A 613 14.54 11.67 19.58
N ASN A 614 13.23 11.46 19.45
CA ASN A 614 12.33 12.32 18.67
C ASN A 614 11.05 12.65 19.44
N LEU A 615 10.46 13.81 19.15
CA LEU A 615 9.17 14.25 19.71
C LEU A 615 8.14 14.41 18.59
N LEU A 616 7.02 13.73 18.74
CA LEU A 616 5.84 13.89 17.89
C LEU A 616 4.76 14.67 18.64
N MET A 617 4.15 15.61 17.92
CA MET A 617 3.10 16.50 18.40
C MET A 617 1.85 16.34 17.54
N ARG A 618 0.77 15.81 18.11
CA ARG A 618 -0.50 15.62 17.41
C ARG A 618 -1.17 16.97 17.20
N VAL A 619 -1.64 17.20 15.99
CA VAL A 619 -2.37 18.42 15.64
C VAL A 619 -3.81 18.08 15.26
N ASP A 620 -4.72 19.01 15.52
CA ASP A 620 -6.08 18.94 15.02
C ASP A 620 -6.19 19.41 13.56
N HIS A 621 -7.41 19.43 13.03
CA HIS A 621 -7.67 19.85 11.64
C HIS A 621 -7.34 21.33 11.39
N ALA A 622 -7.63 22.22 12.34
CA ALA A 622 -7.40 23.66 12.19
C ALA A 622 -5.89 23.97 12.20
N GLN A 623 -5.16 23.39 13.16
CA GLN A 623 -3.71 23.48 13.26
C GLN A 623 -3.01 22.89 12.04
N ARG A 624 -3.47 21.73 11.56
CA ARG A 624 -2.93 21.11 10.34
C ARG A 624 -3.13 22.03 9.13
N THR A 625 -4.27 22.68 9.02
CA THR A 625 -4.56 23.62 7.93
C THR A 625 -3.63 24.85 7.99
N ALA A 626 -3.43 25.40 9.19
CA ALA A 626 -2.49 26.52 9.39
C ALA A 626 -1.03 26.17 9.08
N LEU A 627 -0.65 24.90 9.23
CA LEU A 627 0.69 24.37 8.96
C LEU A 627 0.86 23.78 7.55
N ALA A 628 -0.18 23.77 6.71
CA ALA A 628 -0.16 23.06 5.42
C ALA A 628 0.87 23.61 4.44
N GLY A 629 1.21 24.90 4.54
CA GLY A 629 2.24 25.55 3.71
C GLY A 629 3.67 25.41 4.24
N LEU A 630 3.87 24.84 5.43
CA LEU A 630 5.19 24.72 6.05
C LEU A 630 5.97 23.55 5.42
N PRO A 631 7.13 23.78 4.76
CA PRO A 631 8.01 22.70 4.34
C PRO A 631 8.69 22.05 5.56
N PRO A 632 9.35 20.89 5.42
CA PRO A 632 10.37 20.48 6.36
C PRO A 632 11.41 21.59 6.55
N VAL A 633 11.77 21.85 7.80
CA VAL A 633 12.68 22.93 8.20
C VAL A 633 13.87 22.33 8.91
N VAL A 634 15.06 22.86 8.64
CA VAL A 634 16.25 22.55 9.42
C VAL A 634 16.95 23.82 9.87
N THR A 635 17.36 23.89 11.13
CA THR A 635 18.23 24.97 11.63
C THR A 635 19.70 24.55 11.58
N VAL A 636 20.60 25.52 11.41
CA VAL A 636 22.04 25.29 11.45
C VAL A 636 22.60 25.90 12.73
N ASP A 637 23.26 25.09 13.55
CA ASP A 637 24.09 25.62 14.63
C ASP A 637 25.32 26.34 14.04
N PRO A 638 25.51 27.64 14.31
CA PRO A 638 26.64 28.39 13.78
C PRO A 638 28.00 27.93 14.29
N ALA A 639 28.08 27.36 15.49
CA ALA A 639 29.33 26.84 16.03
C ALA A 639 29.73 25.53 15.34
N ASP A 640 28.75 24.68 14.99
CA ASP A 640 28.97 23.36 14.40
C ASP A 640 30.07 22.57 15.15
N THR A 641 30.12 22.72 16.49
CA THR A 641 31.18 22.18 17.35
C THR A 641 30.71 21.07 18.28
N GLY A 642 31.39 19.93 18.20
CA GLY A 642 31.24 18.83 19.13
C GLY A 642 29.80 18.41 19.51
N ASP A 643 29.74 17.77 20.67
CA ASP A 643 28.53 17.35 21.37
C ASP A 643 27.59 18.52 21.73
N ALA A 644 27.97 19.77 21.41
CA ALA A 644 27.23 20.98 21.73
C ALA A 644 26.32 21.46 20.59
N ASN A 645 26.21 20.74 19.47
CA ASN A 645 25.35 21.15 18.36
C ASN A 645 23.88 21.20 18.77
N THR A 646 23.20 22.25 18.34
CA THR A 646 21.81 22.59 18.69
C THR A 646 20.91 22.72 17.46
N SER A 647 21.35 22.21 16.30
CA SER A 647 20.53 22.16 15.09
C SER A 647 19.23 21.41 15.37
N ILE A 648 18.17 21.73 14.63
CA ILE A 648 16.82 21.21 14.86
C ILE A 648 16.23 20.85 13.51
N TYR A 649 15.65 19.66 13.43
CA TYR A 649 14.84 19.25 12.29
C TYR A 649 13.36 19.33 12.68
N LEU A 650 12.57 19.96 11.82
CA LEU A 650 11.12 19.97 11.90
C LEU A 650 10.57 19.31 10.65
N VAL A 651 9.71 18.31 10.83
CA VAL A 651 8.86 17.79 9.76
C VAL A 651 7.43 18.26 10.02
N PRO A 652 6.76 18.88 9.02
CA PRO A 652 5.41 19.40 9.17
C PRO A 652 4.41 18.27 9.48
N PRO A 653 3.16 18.59 9.86
CA PRO A 653 2.18 17.57 10.20
C PRO A 653 1.88 16.58 9.06
N LEU A 654 2.14 15.30 9.29
CA LEU A 654 1.84 14.21 8.36
C LEU A 654 0.84 13.23 8.96
N LEU A 655 0.03 12.61 8.11
CA LEU A 655 -0.93 11.58 8.53
C LEU A 655 -0.18 10.27 8.80
N TYR A 656 -0.28 9.77 10.03
CA TYR A 656 0.25 8.46 10.43
C TYR A 656 -0.82 7.37 10.30
N PRO A 657 -0.44 6.09 10.34
CA PRO A 657 -1.40 4.98 10.15
C PRO A 657 -2.42 4.87 11.28
N ASP A 658 -2.17 5.51 12.43
CA ASP A 658 -3.14 5.67 13.52
C ASP A 658 -4.28 6.66 13.18
N GLY A 659 -4.29 7.23 11.97
CA GLY A 659 -5.31 8.18 11.50
C GLY A 659 -5.11 9.59 12.02
N HIS A 660 -4.03 9.87 12.75
CA HIS A 660 -3.73 11.18 13.31
C HIS A 660 -2.62 11.90 12.55
N ALA A 661 -2.69 13.24 12.55
CA ALA A 661 -1.64 14.08 11.98
C ALA A 661 -0.62 14.45 13.07
N TRP A 662 0.65 14.18 12.81
CA TRP A 662 1.75 14.44 13.74
C TRP A 662 2.81 15.33 13.11
N LEU A 663 3.14 16.44 13.78
CA LEU A 663 4.35 17.22 13.55
C LEU A 663 5.50 16.56 14.31
N ARG A 664 6.72 16.59 13.77
CA ARG A 664 7.87 15.94 14.40
C ARG A 664 9.03 16.90 14.57
N ILE A 665 9.64 16.86 15.75
CA ILE A 665 10.87 17.56 16.12
C ILE A 665 11.95 16.53 16.39
N GLU A 666 13.09 16.71 15.75
CA GLU A 666 14.28 15.87 15.91
C GLU A 666 15.51 16.75 16.13
N PRO A 667 16.49 16.25 16.86
CA PRO A 667 17.70 16.99 17.13
C PRO A 667 18.74 16.86 16.02
N GLY A 668 19.49 17.94 15.83
CA GLY A 668 20.69 18.12 15.00
C GLY A 668 21.89 17.23 15.28
N MET A 669 21.76 16.36 16.29
CA MET A 669 22.78 15.75 17.16
C MET A 669 23.14 16.60 18.39
N GLN A 670 23.20 15.94 19.56
CA GLN A 670 23.04 16.55 20.89
C GLN A 670 23.91 15.93 22.01
N PRO A 671 24.06 16.62 23.16
CA PRO A 671 24.75 16.13 24.36
C PRO A 671 24.13 14.88 25.01
N CYS A 672 22.90 14.52 24.65
CA CYS A 672 22.11 13.50 25.34
C CYS A 672 21.93 12.20 24.54
N VAL A 673 22.57 12.09 23.37
CA VAL A 673 22.60 10.88 22.56
C VAL A 673 23.58 9.90 23.21
N GLN A 674 23.13 8.66 23.44
CA GLN A 674 23.93 7.63 24.11
C GLN A 674 24.44 6.62 23.08
N PRO A 675 25.70 6.13 23.20
CA PRO A 675 26.15 5.00 22.42
C PRO A 675 25.32 3.75 22.77
N LEU A 676 25.16 2.87 21.79
CA LEU A 676 24.55 1.56 21.95
C LEU A 676 25.57 0.52 21.51
N ASP A 677 25.98 -0.36 22.43
CA ASP A 677 27.15 -1.24 22.26
C ASP A 677 26.77 -2.70 22.05
N SER A 678 25.47 -3.02 22.12
CA SER A 678 24.96 -4.37 21.90
C SER A 678 23.65 -4.39 21.12
N ALA A 679 23.41 -5.50 20.42
CA ALA A 679 22.12 -5.73 19.77
C ALA A 679 20.96 -5.70 20.78
N LEU A 680 21.18 -6.16 22.02
CA LEU A 680 20.16 -6.12 23.07
C LEU A 680 19.78 -4.67 23.45
N GLU A 681 20.75 -3.79 23.62
CA GLU A 681 20.49 -2.36 23.88
C GLU A 681 19.75 -1.70 22.72
N MET A 682 20.17 -1.99 21.48
CA MET A 682 19.52 -1.46 20.28
C MET A 682 18.05 -1.91 20.18
N THR A 683 17.79 -3.20 20.36
CA THR A 683 16.43 -3.76 20.34
C THR A 683 15.58 -3.19 21.47
N SER A 684 16.15 -3.04 22.67
CA SER A 684 15.45 -2.47 23.84
C SER A 684 15.10 -1.00 23.62
N TRP A 685 16.00 -0.22 23.00
CA TRP A 685 15.75 1.17 22.65
C TRP A 685 14.61 1.31 21.65
N TYR A 686 14.65 0.55 20.56
CA TYR A 686 13.56 0.55 19.58
C TYR A 686 12.24 0.04 20.19
N ALA A 687 12.27 -0.96 21.06
CA ALA A 687 11.07 -1.51 21.66
C ALA A 687 10.45 -0.55 22.70
N GLY A 688 11.29 0.09 23.51
CA GLY A 688 10.85 0.92 24.63
C GLY A 688 10.17 2.20 24.17
N GLN A 689 10.66 2.85 23.09
CA GLN A 689 10.17 4.16 22.64
C GLN A 689 10.11 5.21 23.78
N THR A 690 10.98 5.06 24.78
CA THR A 690 11.04 5.86 26.01
C THR A 690 12.26 6.76 26.01
N LEU A 691 12.06 8.02 26.39
CA LEU A 691 13.12 9.01 26.50
C LEU A 691 13.46 9.27 27.96
N THR A 692 14.71 9.67 28.22
CA THR A 692 15.10 10.23 29.50
C THR A 692 14.44 11.59 29.72
N ARG A 693 14.31 12.02 30.98
CA ARG A 693 13.76 13.35 31.32
C ARG A 693 14.54 14.48 30.65
N ALA A 694 15.86 14.35 30.55
CA ALA A 694 16.73 15.32 29.88
C ALA A 694 16.41 15.42 28.39
N GLN A 695 16.31 14.29 27.68
CA GLN A 695 15.93 14.23 26.27
C GLN A 695 14.54 14.85 26.03
N ALA A 696 13.54 14.49 26.84
CA ALA A 696 12.20 15.04 26.71
C ALA A 696 12.14 16.56 26.94
N THR A 697 12.87 17.07 27.94
CA THR A 697 12.92 18.50 28.26
C THR A 697 13.50 19.31 27.11
N MET A 698 14.60 18.84 26.53
CA MET A 698 15.30 19.54 25.46
C MET A 698 14.55 19.44 24.12
N LEU A 699 13.90 18.31 23.79
CA LEU A 699 13.01 18.24 22.62
C LEU A 699 11.79 19.17 22.76
N THR A 700 11.24 19.29 23.97
CA THR A 700 10.16 20.24 24.26
C THR A 700 10.63 21.67 24.07
N PHE A 701 11.83 22.01 24.55
CA PHE A 701 12.44 23.32 24.33
C PHE A 701 12.64 23.62 22.83
N MET A 702 13.14 22.65 22.06
CA MET A 702 13.25 22.76 20.60
C MET A 702 11.90 22.99 19.92
N ALA A 703 10.86 22.25 20.34
CA ALA A 703 9.51 22.46 19.84
C ALA A 703 9.00 23.88 20.12
N THR A 704 9.23 24.42 21.32
CA THR A 704 8.82 25.79 21.66
C THR A 704 9.57 26.85 20.86
N MET A 705 10.79 26.58 20.40
CA MET A 705 11.51 27.50 19.51
C MET A 705 10.99 27.44 18.07
N MET A 706 10.68 26.24 17.56
CA MET A 706 10.31 26.04 16.16
C MET A 706 8.82 26.30 15.89
N VAL A 707 7.94 26.08 16.85
CA VAL A 707 6.48 26.28 16.72
C VAL A 707 5.89 26.86 18.02
N PRO A 708 6.26 28.10 18.40
CA PRO A 708 6.00 28.67 19.73
C PRO A 708 4.52 28.80 20.09
N THR A 709 3.65 28.92 19.09
CA THR A 709 2.20 29.09 19.28
C THR A 709 1.42 27.78 19.18
N LEU A 710 2.09 26.65 18.88
CA LEU A 710 1.42 25.36 18.73
C LEU A 710 1.11 24.76 20.10
N ALA A 711 -0.18 24.56 20.37
CA ALA A 711 -0.67 23.79 21.51
C ALA A 711 -1.08 22.39 21.04
N PRO A 712 -0.21 21.37 21.12
CA PRO A 712 -0.51 20.06 20.56
C PRO A 712 -1.64 19.36 21.34
N VAL A 713 -2.47 18.61 20.62
CA VAL A 713 -3.57 17.84 21.22
C VAL A 713 -3.05 16.64 22.02
N ALA A 714 -1.88 16.13 21.65
CA ALA A 714 -1.15 15.09 22.38
C ALA A 714 0.32 15.12 21.98
N THR A 715 1.20 14.57 22.82
CA THR A 715 2.60 14.33 22.48
C THR A 715 2.95 12.85 22.60
N ARG A 716 3.90 12.39 21.81
CA ARG A 716 4.46 11.04 21.86
C ARG A 716 5.96 11.11 21.58
N HIS A 717 6.73 10.26 22.23
CA HIS A 717 8.15 10.10 21.93
C HIS A 717 8.38 9.02 20.87
N ALA A 718 9.46 9.16 20.11
CA ALA A 718 9.95 8.09 19.25
C ALA A 718 11.45 7.89 19.39
N ALA A 719 11.88 6.63 19.31
CA ALA A 719 13.25 6.19 19.44
C ALA A 719 13.76 5.61 18.11
N CYS A 720 14.86 6.16 17.61
CA CYS A 720 15.55 5.73 16.38
C CYS A 720 17.04 5.46 16.69
N ILE A 721 17.76 4.81 15.79
CA ILE A 721 19.21 4.62 15.90
C ILE A 721 19.88 5.15 14.63
N ILE A 722 21.04 5.77 14.79
CA ILE A 722 21.95 6.06 13.68
C ILE A 722 23.29 5.38 13.94
N GLU A 723 23.99 5.03 12.87
CA GLU A 723 25.39 4.62 12.95
C GLU A 723 26.30 5.71 12.39
N LYS A 724 27.49 5.84 12.97
CA LYS A 724 28.50 6.83 12.60
C LYS A 724 29.80 6.16 12.23
N THR A 725 30.47 6.72 11.25
CA THR A 725 31.78 6.29 10.73
C THR A 725 32.81 7.40 10.95
N PRO A 726 34.10 7.09 11.19
CA PRO A 726 35.15 8.10 11.22
C PRO A 726 35.28 8.92 9.93
N THR A 727 34.94 8.33 8.78
CA THR A 727 34.95 9.01 7.47
C THR A 727 33.80 9.99 7.28
N ARG A 728 32.73 9.89 8.11
CA ARG A 728 31.48 10.66 8.01
C ARG A 728 30.63 10.33 6.79
N TYR A 729 31.04 9.34 6.00
CA TYR A 729 30.40 8.88 4.78
C TYR A 729 30.02 7.41 4.90
N PRO A 730 29.04 6.92 4.13
CA PRO A 730 28.71 5.51 4.15
C PRO A 730 29.90 4.66 3.74
N TYR A 731 30.04 3.47 4.31
CA TYR A 731 30.96 2.47 3.81
C TYR A 731 30.31 1.72 2.66
N ILE A 732 30.94 1.76 1.49
CA ILE A 732 30.57 1.03 0.27
C ILE A 732 31.84 0.37 -0.25
N GLY A 733 32.06 -0.89 0.11
CA GLY A 733 33.33 -1.54 -0.15
C GLY A 733 33.36 -3.03 0.07
N HIS A 734 34.31 -3.70 -0.60
CA HIS A 734 34.68 -5.06 -0.26
C HIS A 734 35.43 -5.09 1.09
N LEU A 735 35.21 -6.14 1.87
CA LEU A 735 36.11 -6.52 2.96
C LEU A 735 37.22 -7.41 2.40
N ALA A 736 37.94 -8.16 3.23
CA ALA A 736 39.14 -8.93 2.86
C ALA A 736 39.07 -9.79 1.57
N HIS A 737 37.87 -10.00 0.99
CA HIS A 737 37.63 -10.64 -0.30
C HIS A 737 36.60 -9.87 -1.15
N ASP A 738 36.75 -9.90 -2.48
CA ASP A 738 35.82 -9.32 -3.48
C ASP A 738 34.40 -9.92 -3.46
N SER A 739 34.22 -11.08 -2.84
CA SER A 739 32.93 -11.75 -2.66
C SER A 739 32.15 -11.28 -1.42
N PHE A 740 32.70 -10.37 -0.61
CA PHE A 740 32.04 -9.87 0.60
C PHE A 740 32.04 -8.34 0.63
N THR A 741 30.86 -7.74 0.50
CA THR A 741 30.70 -6.28 0.38
C THR A 741 29.86 -5.75 1.53
N VAL A 742 30.10 -4.52 1.96
CA VAL A 742 29.27 -3.80 2.93
C VAL A 742 28.73 -2.50 2.34
N ALA A 743 27.51 -2.15 2.72
CA ALA A 743 26.84 -0.89 2.44
C ALA A 743 26.13 -0.42 3.73
N VAL A 744 26.85 0.31 4.58
CA VAL A 744 26.42 0.68 5.95
C VAL A 744 26.93 2.07 6.31
N GLY A 745 26.60 2.60 7.49
CA GLY A 745 27.15 3.90 7.91
C GLY A 745 26.32 5.06 7.37
N GLY A 746 25.00 5.06 7.57
CA GLY A 746 24.14 6.14 7.07
C GLY A 746 24.44 7.52 7.68
N ASN A 747 25.22 7.60 8.78
CA ASN A 747 25.63 8.83 9.46
C ASN A 747 24.47 9.80 9.77
N GLY A 748 23.23 9.32 9.91
CA GLY A 748 22.04 10.15 10.12
C GLY A 748 21.48 10.85 8.87
N HIS A 749 22.13 10.71 7.71
CA HIS A 749 21.74 11.35 6.44
C HIS A 749 21.40 10.35 5.33
N GLY A 750 21.77 9.08 5.50
CA GLY A 750 21.65 8.03 4.49
C GLY A 750 20.26 7.84 3.89
N ALA A 751 19.21 8.31 4.56
CA ALA A 751 17.86 8.06 4.08
C ALA A 751 17.55 8.70 2.71
N ARG A 752 17.97 9.95 2.53
CA ARG A 752 17.75 10.75 1.30
C ARG A 752 18.54 10.19 0.12
N GLY A 753 19.80 9.80 0.35
CA GLY A 753 20.69 9.21 -0.65
C GLY A 753 20.59 7.69 -0.81
N SER A 754 19.60 7.03 -0.21
CA SER A 754 19.58 5.57 -0.06
C SER A 754 19.51 4.79 -1.37
N ASP A 755 18.85 5.34 -2.39
CA ASP A 755 18.79 4.70 -3.71
C ASP A 755 20.17 4.68 -4.39
N GLU A 756 20.89 5.81 -4.37
CA GLU A 756 22.24 5.90 -4.94
C GLU A 756 23.25 5.04 -4.17
N ILE A 757 23.20 5.04 -2.83
CA ILE A 757 24.07 4.19 -2.00
C ILE A 757 23.87 2.71 -2.34
N GLY A 758 22.62 2.25 -2.44
CA GLY A 758 22.34 0.87 -2.83
C GLY A 758 22.73 0.56 -4.28
N ARG A 759 22.63 1.52 -5.20
CA ARG A 759 23.08 1.37 -6.60
C ARG A 759 24.59 1.16 -6.69
N LEU A 760 25.37 2.00 -6.01
CA LEU A 760 26.83 1.90 -5.97
C LEU A 760 27.26 0.57 -5.32
N ALA A 761 26.59 0.16 -4.24
CA ALA A 761 26.83 -1.14 -3.61
C ALA A 761 26.52 -2.32 -4.55
N ALA A 762 25.43 -2.26 -5.31
CA ALA A 762 25.10 -3.27 -6.31
C ALA A 762 26.15 -3.33 -7.43
N HIS A 763 26.60 -2.17 -7.92
CA HIS A 763 27.66 -2.10 -8.93
C HIS A 763 28.95 -2.75 -8.45
N MET A 764 29.34 -2.47 -7.20
CA MET A 764 30.52 -3.07 -6.59
C MET A 764 30.42 -4.59 -6.49
N VAL A 765 29.29 -5.12 -6.03
CA VAL A 765 29.04 -6.58 -5.98
C VAL A 765 29.12 -7.22 -7.38
N LEU A 766 28.65 -6.50 -8.41
CA LEU A 766 28.69 -6.96 -9.80
C LEU A 766 30.06 -6.80 -10.47
N GLY A 767 31.01 -6.12 -9.84
CA GLY A 767 32.30 -5.77 -10.45
C GLY A 767 32.16 -4.77 -11.61
N LYS A 768 31.11 -3.94 -11.60
CA LYS A 768 30.94 -2.87 -12.58
C LYS A 768 31.90 -1.71 -12.26
N PRO A 769 32.29 -0.90 -13.26
CA PRO A 769 33.05 0.32 -13.01
C PRO A 769 32.34 1.24 -12.02
N TRP A 770 33.13 1.95 -11.20
CA TRP A 770 32.63 2.98 -10.31
C TRP A 770 31.99 4.12 -11.12
N ASP A 771 30.72 4.39 -10.85
CA ASP A 771 29.88 5.31 -11.63
C ASP A 771 29.34 6.41 -10.71
N SER A 772 30.25 7.21 -10.17
CA SER A 772 29.98 8.40 -9.37
C SER A 772 31.12 9.39 -9.54
N PRO A 773 30.85 10.70 -9.55
CA PRO A 773 31.91 11.71 -9.56
C PRO A 773 32.67 11.80 -8.22
N ILE A 774 32.12 11.21 -7.15
CA ILE A 774 32.81 11.09 -5.87
C ILE A 774 33.81 9.93 -5.95
N ASP A 775 35.04 10.17 -5.51
CA ASP A 775 36.07 9.14 -5.49
C ASP A 775 35.63 7.92 -4.66
N GLN A 776 35.83 6.72 -5.21
CA GLN A 776 35.47 5.47 -4.57
C GLN A 776 36.14 5.32 -3.19
N ASP A 777 37.38 5.79 -3.06
CA ASP A 777 38.15 5.71 -1.82
C ASP A 777 37.49 6.46 -0.65
N THR A 778 36.60 7.41 -0.94
CA THR A 778 35.77 8.13 0.05
C THR A 778 34.90 7.18 0.87
N PHE A 779 34.47 6.06 0.27
CA PHE A 779 33.53 5.11 0.85
C PHE A 779 34.23 3.84 1.36
N THR A 780 35.56 3.77 1.33
CA THR A 780 36.30 2.57 1.71
C THR A 780 36.04 2.18 3.18
N PRO A 781 35.59 0.94 3.46
CA PRO A 781 35.36 0.46 4.80
C PRO A 781 36.65 0.40 5.62
N ILE A 782 36.62 0.93 6.84
CA ILE A 782 37.72 0.84 7.80
C ILE A 782 37.42 -0.29 8.78
N THR A 783 38.32 -1.26 8.92
CA THR A 783 38.20 -2.38 9.86
C THR A 783 39.12 -2.23 11.08
N GLY A 784 38.71 -2.74 12.24
CA GLY A 784 39.51 -2.80 13.47
C GLY A 784 38.84 -2.11 14.67
N ALA A 785 39.14 -2.59 15.89
CA ALA A 785 38.61 -2.02 17.12
C ALA A 785 39.21 -0.63 17.39
N THR A 786 38.36 0.40 17.28
CA THR A 786 38.43 1.68 18.03
C THR A 786 39.82 2.31 18.25
N ALA A 787 40.68 2.39 17.23
CA ALA A 787 41.89 3.24 17.29
C ALA A 787 41.58 4.71 16.92
N VAL A 788 40.54 4.94 16.12
CA VAL A 788 40.05 6.28 15.79
C VAL A 788 38.73 6.47 16.52
N PRO A 789 38.67 7.39 17.50
CA PRO A 789 37.39 7.77 18.09
C PRO A 789 36.46 8.15 16.95
N CYS A 790 35.33 7.46 16.79
CA CYS A 790 34.22 8.04 16.05
C CYS A 790 33.94 9.34 16.80
N LEU A 791 34.23 10.48 16.16
CA LEU A 791 33.95 11.77 16.76
C LEU A 791 32.48 11.70 17.19
N LYS A 792 32.23 11.88 18.49
CA LYS A 792 30.90 12.28 18.88
C LYS A 792 30.56 13.55 18.08
N PRO A 793 29.28 13.78 17.74
CA PRO A 793 28.80 14.80 16.81
C PRO A 793 29.57 16.13 16.86
N PRO A 794 29.60 16.97 15.80
CA PRO A 794 28.48 17.22 14.93
C PRO A 794 28.83 17.33 13.45
N PHE A 795 27.84 17.00 12.63
CA PHE A 795 27.76 17.47 11.26
C PHE A 795 26.34 17.94 11.14
N GLY A 796 26.09 19.16 11.63
CA GLY A 796 24.86 19.84 11.24
C GLY A 796 24.85 19.79 9.72
N LEU A 797 23.82 19.16 9.16
CA LEU A 797 23.45 19.30 7.75
C LEU A 797 24.56 18.98 6.74
N CYS A 798 24.51 17.79 6.18
CA CYS A 798 25.03 17.62 4.83
C CYS A 798 24.09 18.29 3.81
#